data_AF-A0A8J4S2T3-F1
#
_entry.id   AF-A0A8J4S2T3-F1
#
_cell.length_a   1.000
_cell.length_b   1.000
_cell.length_c   1.000
_cell.angle_alpha   90.00
_cell.angle_beta   90.00
_cell.angle_gamma   90.00
#
_symmetry.space_group_name_H-M   'P 1'
#
loop_
_entity.id
_entity.type
_entity.pdbx_description
1 polymer ?
#
loop_
_entity_poly.entity_id
_entity_poly.type
_entity_poly.pdbx_seq_one_letter_code
_entity_poly.pdbx_strand_id
1 'polypeptide(L)'
;MSTDVVYDYVVIGGGSGGMASARRAATYGAKVLVVERGRKYDGMGLGGTCVNYGCVPKKVMFNTAMHVEHLARNRDYSINTAQRDFQFGDFDWSNMKTKRDAYILRLNGIYERNLQNQQVDHVQGIAKIVAKDKIQVDGQVFTGKNLLVAPGGVPTIPDFPGNEHVIDSDGFFKLEQQPKKVAVVGAGYIAVEMAGIFNTLKSDTTLFCRFDQVLRKFDPIVRDLVNEEMEKAGVKFVRNSRAVRVEKQTDGKLTFVVTVDGKEEKFPDFDTILYAVGRTPRTKDLGLEEINVKLSQDGFIEVDAQENTSVEGVYAIGDATTTGWELTPVAIAAGRRLSDRLFGGEKDACLNYHQIPTVIFSHPPIGTCGYTEPEAVEKFGQENIKTYSSKFVNLLHSMADPERKGKTAMKLVCVGEEEVVVGVHVAGEGADEMIQGFGVAMKMNATKADFDNIVAIHPTAAEELVTMAPWGTIKDKILSIFGFAVNHQRRTHLLLLNMSSIAGTRVALVGAGAVNFGGPEGPWDHASRLEKLGAIIVAVVDPITNKAQEKIDARRANKDFAHVWDKTEVYGDLQEMLDAVKPTVVFIGVPPSFHGCFKFPLELQCLRAGAHVFLEKPLSNAPVDEVTKYATEVESLRKEKKLIVSVGYMFRYSKFGEKIKELLQGKQVVCLMARYNCAYTAIPSPFWWDSKHCGGPIVEQATHFADIARYLVGEVDMDTVYSRSVKASLKPGDIGYLEKVPVDETVVPEANRVPRAHVANWYFKSGALGNLVHGALVQGEAYDASLEIMADGLRIGVVKPYSDKPTLKVLQGDSDEELTFEFSGDDMYLTEDREFLKAVHGEGDNIRCQYQDAVNTYALTCKIRDVALAN
;
A
#
# COMPACT_ATOMS: atom_id res chain seq x y z
N MET A 1 18.50 -26.40 -26.34
CA MET A 1 18.11 -27.04 -25.06
C MET A 1 18.08 -28.53 -25.27
N SER A 2 18.50 -29.35 -24.30
CA SER A 2 18.39 -30.82 -24.42
C SER A 2 16.92 -31.25 -24.28
N THR A 3 16.44 -32.12 -25.17
CA THR A 3 15.10 -32.72 -25.12
C THR A 3 14.95 -33.77 -24.01
N ASP A 4 16.06 -34.13 -23.34
CA ASP A 4 16.08 -35.12 -22.25
C ASP A 4 15.74 -34.51 -20.88
N VAL A 5 15.43 -33.21 -20.83
CA VAL A 5 15.05 -32.50 -19.61
C VAL A 5 13.56 -32.70 -19.32
N VAL A 6 13.26 -33.24 -18.14
CA VAL A 6 11.89 -33.27 -17.59
C VAL A 6 11.67 -32.00 -16.75
N TYR A 7 10.69 -31.19 -17.12
CA TYR A 7 10.28 -30.00 -16.38
C TYR A 7 9.26 -30.36 -15.29
N ASP A 8 9.24 -29.60 -14.20
CA ASP A 8 8.18 -29.70 -13.21
C ASP A 8 6.90 -29.03 -13.72
N TYR A 9 7.05 -28.00 -14.56
CA TYR A 9 5.95 -27.21 -15.09
C TYR A 9 6.21 -26.71 -16.51
N VAL A 10 5.24 -26.93 -17.39
CA VAL A 10 5.23 -26.39 -18.75
C VAL A 10 4.05 -25.44 -18.89
N VAL A 11 4.31 -24.24 -19.39
CA VAL A 11 3.30 -23.19 -19.57
C VAL A 11 3.18 -22.84 -21.05
N ILE A 12 2.00 -23.08 -21.63
CA ILE A 12 1.64 -22.69 -22.99
C ILE A 12 1.03 -21.29 -22.96
N GLY A 13 1.75 -20.31 -23.51
CA GLY A 13 1.34 -18.90 -23.60
C GLY A 13 2.12 -18.00 -22.64
N GLY A 14 2.91 -17.10 -23.20
CA GLY A 14 3.65 -16.04 -22.50
C GLY A 14 2.80 -14.80 -22.22
N GLY A 15 1.50 -14.97 -21.99
CA GLY A 15 0.55 -13.91 -21.65
C GLY A 15 0.51 -13.57 -20.15
N SER A 16 -0.44 -12.72 -19.75
CA SER A 16 -0.54 -12.23 -18.36
C SER A 16 -0.60 -13.36 -17.32
N GLY A 17 -1.48 -14.34 -17.52
CA GLY A 17 -1.61 -15.48 -16.60
C GLY A 17 -0.42 -16.43 -16.66
N GLY A 18 -0.01 -16.85 -17.87
CA GLY A 18 1.10 -17.79 -18.04
C GLY A 18 2.42 -17.26 -17.47
N MET A 19 2.75 -15.99 -17.73
CA MET A 19 3.93 -15.35 -17.15
C MET A 19 3.85 -15.22 -15.63
N ALA A 20 2.68 -14.90 -15.09
CA ALA A 20 2.51 -14.80 -13.65
C ALA A 20 2.68 -16.15 -12.95
N SER A 21 2.10 -17.22 -13.53
CA SER A 21 2.18 -18.58 -13.01
C SER A 21 3.60 -19.15 -13.13
N ALA A 22 4.23 -19.05 -14.31
CA ALA A 22 5.57 -19.57 -14.55
C ALA A 22 6.59 -18.95 -13.60
N ARG A 23 6.57 -17.62 -13.48
CA ARG A 23 7.49 -16.89 -12.61
C ARG A 23 7.26 -17.20 -11.13
N ARG A 24 6.00 -17.35 -10.69
CA ARG A 24 5.67 -17.74 -9.31
C ARG A 24 6.03 -19.20 -9.03
N ALA A 25 5.94 -20.11 -10.00
CA ALA A 25 6.39 -21.48 -9.82
C ALA A 25 7.92 -21.54 -9.65
N ALA A 26 8.66 -20.73 -10.42
CA ALA A 26 10.11 -20.65 -10.33
C ALA A 26 10.61 -20.12 -8.96
N THR A 27 9.88 -19.21 -8.30
CA THR A 27 10.24 -18.76 -6.94
C THR A 27 10.11 -19.86 -5.89
N TYR A 28 9.40 -20.96 -6.20
CA TYR A 28 9.34 -22.16 -5.36
C TYR A 28 10.34 -23.25 -5.79
N GLY A 29 11.31 -22.91 -6.66
CA GLY A 29 12.34 -23.83 -7.14
C GLY A 29 11.88 -24.82 -8.21
N ALA A 30 10.66 -24.70 -8.75
CA ALA A 30 10.19 -25.55 -9.83
C ALA A 30 11.00 -25.29 -11.12
N LYS A 31 11.36 -26.35 -11.85
CA LYS A 31 11.94 -26.21 -13.18
C LYS A 31 10.84 -25.94 -14.21
N VAL A 32 10.83 -24.73 -14.76
CA VAL A 32 9.72 -24.24 -15.60
C VAL A 32 10.15 -24.00 -17.05
N LEU A 33 9.30 -24.40 -17.99
CA LEU A 33 9.36 -24.03 -19.41
C LEU A 33 8.15 -23.16 -19.79
N VAL A 34 8.39 -22.00 -20.37
CA VAL A 34 7.36 -21.17 -21.03
C VAL A 34 7.50 -21.30 -22.53
N VAL A 35 6.38 -21.56 -23.22
CA VAL A 35 6.32 -21.53 -24.68
C VAL A 35 5.44 -20.38 -25.14
N GLU A 36 6.00 -19.49 -25.94
CA GLU A 36 5.29 -18.36 -26.54
C GLU A 36 5.59 -18.32 -28.03
N ARG A 37 4.58 -18.13 -28.89
CA ARG A 37 4.79 -18.09 -30.34
C ARG A 37 5.72 -16.94 -30.75
N GLY A 38 5.61 -15.82 -30.04
CA GLY A 38 6.41 -14.62 -30.24
C GLY A 38 6.05 -13.85 -31.52
N ARG A 39 6.73 -12.71 -31.68
CA ARG A 39 6.29 -11.62 -32.58
C ARG A 39 6.17 -12.01 -34.05
N LYS A 40 6.87 -13.05 -34.50
CA LYS A 40 6.90 -13.49 -35.90
C LYS A 40 5.54 -13.99 -36.42
N TYR A 41 4.62 -14.40 -35.56
CA TYR A 41 3.33 -14.98 -36.00
C TYR A 41 2.22 -13.94 -36.11
N ASP A 42 2.00 -13.10 -35.09
CA ASP A 42 0.88 -12.14 -35.07
C ASP A 42 1.28 -10.72 -34.62
N GLY A 43 2.58 -10.48 -34.42
CA GLY A 43 3.14 -9.23 -33.95
C GLY A 43 3.25 -9.11 -32.42
N MET A 44 2.69 -10.05 -31.65
CA MET A 44 2.74 -10.03 -30.18
C MET A 44 3.99 -10.71 -29.63
N GLY A 45 4.67 -10.08 -28.66
CA GLY A 45 5.76 -10.69 -27.89
C GLY A 45 5.29 -11.17 -26.50
N LEU A 46 6.25 -11.49 -25.62
CA LEU A 46 5.99 -11.78 -24.21
C LEU A 46 5.16 -10.67 -23.55
N GLY A 47 4.25 -11.07 -22.66
CA GLY A 47 3.22 -10.21 -22.07
C GLY A 47 1.83 -10.34 -22.70
N GLY A 48 1.72 -11.11 -23.79
CA GLY A 48 0.44 -11.47 -24.45
C GLY A 48 -0.36 -10.27 -24.95
N THR A 49 -1.68 -10.44 -25.07
CA THR A 49 -2.56 -9.39 -25.60
C THR A 49 -2.45 -8.08 -24.82
N CYS A 50 -2.46 -8.12 -23.48
CA CYS A 50 -2.51 -6.90 -22.66
C CYS A 50 -1.34 -5.94 -22.91
N VAL A 51 -0.12 -6.47 -23.04
CA VAL A 51 1.07 -5.66 -23.29
C VAL A 51 1.13 -5.21 -24.74
N ASN A 52 0.77 -6.07 -25.70
CA ASN A 52 1.03 -5.80 -27.11
C ASN A 52 -0.10 -5.06 -27.82
N TYR A 53 -1.35 -5.51 -27.69
CA TYR A 53 -2.53 -4.98 -28.39
C TYR A 53 -3.76 -4.87 -27.46
N GLY A 54 -3.53 -4.51 -26.20
CA GLY A 54 -4.57 -4.48 -25.17
C GLY A 54 -4.36 -3.33 -24.19
N CYS A 55 -4.40 -3.64 -22.89
CA CYS A 55 -4.44 -2.67 -21.81
C CYS A 55 -3.39 -1.54 -21.93
N VAL A 56 -2.13 -1.89 -22.18
CA VAL A 56 -1.01 -0.92 -22.19
C VAL A 56 -1.13 0.06 -23.35
N PRO A 57 -1.12 -0.37 -24.64
CA PRO A 57 -1.23 0.57 -25.75
C PRO A 57 -2.57 1.31 -25.76
N LYS A 58 -3.66 0.69 -25.27
CA LYS A 58 -4.96 1.34 -25.11
C LYS A 58 -4.93 2.46 -24.07
N LYS A 59 -4.38 2.24 -22.86
CA LYS A 59 -4.28 3.30 -21.84
C LYS A 59 -3.36 4.43 -22.32
N VAL A 60 -2.31 4.12 -23.07
CA VAL A 60 -1.47 5.15 -23.73
C VAL A 60 -2.30 6.02 -24.67
N MET A 61 -3.12 5.42 -25.54
CA MET A 61 -3.98 6.19 -26.47
C MET A 61 -5.11 6.93 -25.75
N PHE A 62 -5.69 6.35 -24.69
CA PHE A 62 -6.65 7.01 -23.82
C PHE A 62 -6.04 8.26 -23.16
N ASN A 63 -4.84 8.16 -22.60
CA ASN A 63 -4.14 9.30 -22.00
C ASN A 63 -3.85 10.38 -23.06
N THR A 64 -3.49 10.00 -24.28
CA THR A 64 -3.34 10.95 -25.40
C THR A 64 -4.65 11.69 -25.68
N ALA A 65 -5.77 10.98 -25.73
CA ALA A 65 -7.09 11.58 -25.89
C ALA A 65 -7.44 12.50 -24.70
N MET A 66 -7.15 12.12 -23.46
CA MET A 66 -7.34 12.95 -22.27
C MET A 66 -6.56 14.27 -22.36
N HIS A 67 -5.32 14.26 -22.88
CA HIS A 67 -4.57 15.49 -23.10
C HIS A 67 -5.28 16.44 -24.08
N VAL A 68 -5.91 15.92 -25.14
CA VAL A 68 -6.70 16.74 -26.07
C VAL A 68 -7.93 17.33 -25.39
N GLU A 69 -8.58 16.60 -24.50
CA GLU A 69 -9.69 17.15 -23.71
C GLU A 69 -9.23 18.25 -22.75
N HIS A 70 -8.09 18.08 -22.08
CA HIS A 70 -7.51 19.14 -21.25
C HIS A 70 -7.17 20.38 -22.08
N LEU A 71 -6.61 20.22 -23.27
CA LEU A 71 -6.37 21.35 -24.18
C LEU A 71 -7.67 22.08 -24.53
N ALA A 72 -8.76 21.36 -24.79
CA ALA A 72 -10.06 21.96 -25.06
C ALA A 72 -10.63 22.71 -23.84
N ARG A 73 -10.28 22.31 -22.61
CA ARG A 73 -10.71 22.92 -21.35
C ARG A 73 -9.90 24.16 -20.96
N ASN A 74 -8.70 24.36 -21.52
CA ASN A 74 -7.86 25.52 -21.19
C ASN A 74 -8.61 26.85 -21.28
N ARG A 75 -9.46 27.03 -22.31
CA ARG A 75 -10.27 28.24 -22.49
C ARG A 75 -11.27 28.49 -21.37
N ASP A 76 -11.78 27.42 -20.74
CA ASP A 76 -12.74 27.51 -19.64
C ASP A 76 -12.07 28.09 -18.38
N TYR A 77 -10.78 27.79 -18.19
CA TYR A 77 -9.98 28.31 -17.09
C TYR A 77 -9.18 29.57 -17.46
N SER A 78 -9.59 30.29 -18.52
CA SER A 78 -8.93 31.52 -18.99
C SER A 78 -7.45 31.33 -19.38
N ILE A 79 -7.04 30.10 -19.74
CA ILE A 79 -5.70 29.80 -20.21
C ILE A 79 -5.67 29.94 -21.73
N ASN A 80 -5.16 31.08 -22.21
CA ASN A 80 -5.11 31.43 -23.63
C ASN A 80 -3.78 31.02 -24.27
N THR A 81 -3.50 29.71 -24.32
CA THR A 81 -2.26 29.18 -24.92
C THR A 81 -2.43 28.65 -26.36
N ALA A 82 -3.66 28.37 -26.78
CA ALA A 82 -3.96 27.91 -28.14
C ALA A 82 -4.53 29.04 -29.00
N GLN A 83 -3.96 29.27 -30.19
CA GLN A 83 -4.48 30.27 -31.14
C GLN A 83 -5.80 29.82 -31.81
N ARG A 84 -6.14 28.52 -31.75
CA ARG A 84 -7.35 27.90 -32.31
C ARG A 84 -7.67 26.57 -31.63
N ASP A 85 -8.91 26.10 -31.79
CA ASP A 85 -9.35 24.78 -31.32
C ASP A 85 -8.59 23.64 -32.02
N PHE A 86 -8.40 22.52 -31.31
CA PHE A 86 -7.77 21.30 -31.82
C PHE A 86 -8.64 20.63 -32.91
N GLN A 87 -8.05 20.35 -34.07
CA GLN A 87 -8.72 19.83 -35.26
C GLN A 87 -8.11 18.51 -35.73
N PHE A 88 -8.82 17.82 -36.62
CA PHE A 88 -8.25 16.68 -37.35
C PHE A 88 -6.98 17.12 -38.10
N GLY A 89 -5.92 16.32 -38.00
CA GLY A 89 -4.61 16.63 -38.59
C GLY A 89 -3.64 17.35 -37.65
N ASP A 90 -4.08 17.84 -36.49
CA ASP A 90 -3.18 18.40 -35.48
C ASP A 90 -2.42 17.32 -34.69
N PHE A 91 -2.96 16.10 -34.66
CA PHE A 91 -2.35 14.95 -34.02
C PHE A 91 -1.40 14.21 -34.97
N ASP A 92 -0.13 14.12 -34.59
CA ASP A 92 0.86 13.28 -35.28
C ASP A 92 0.73 11.80 -34.85
N TRP A 93 -0.23 11.11 -35.48
CA TRP A 93 -0.53 9.70 -35.20
C TRP A 93 0.67 8.78 -35.46
N SER A 94 1.39 8.97 -36.56
CA SER A 94 2.52 8.11 -36.94
C SER A 94 3.66 8.18 -35.92
N ASN A 95 3.99 9.38 -35.45
CA ASN A 95 4.99 9.54 -34.40
C ASN A 95 4.51 8.97 -33.07
N MET A 96 3.24 9.17 -32.71
CA MET A 96 2.69 8.57 -31.48
C MET A 96 2.72 7.05 -31.53
N LYS A 97 2.34 6.44 -32.66
CA LYS A 97 2.46 5.00 -32.89
C LYS A 97 3.90 4.53 -32.74
N THR A 98 4.86 5.23 -33.36
CA THR A 98 6.30 4.90 -33.24
C THR A 98 6.76 4.88 -31.79
N LYS A 99 6.43 5.92 -31.01
CA LYS A 99 6.78 6.02 -29.58
C LYS A 99 6.11 4.92 -28.75
N ARG A 100 4.81 4.67 -28.98
CA ARG A 100 4.04 3.64 -28.29
C ARG A 100 4.63 2.26 -28.57
N ASP A 101 4.91 1.93 -29.83
CA ASP A 101 5.41 0.62 -30.22
C ASP A 101 6.83 0.37 -29.69
N ALA A 102 7.69 1.41 -29.65
CA ALA A 102 8.98 1.34 -28.99
C ALA A 102 8.85 1.07 -27.47
N TYR A 103 7.88 1.69 -26.81
CA TYR A 103 7.59 1.42 -25.40
C TYR A 103 7.12 -0.03 -25.18
N ILE A 104 6.25 -0.56 -26.04
CA ILE A 104 5.81 -1.96 -25.99
C ILE A 104 6.99 -2.92 -26.20
N LEU A 105 7.85 -2.66 -27.18
CA LEU A 105 9.03 -3.50 -27.45
C LEU A 105 9.97 -3.54 -26.23
N ARG A 106 10.17 -2.39 -25.57
CA ARG A 106 10.93 -2.31 -24.31
C ARG A 106 10.30 -3.18 -23.22
N LEU A 107 8.98 -3.18 -23.09
CA LEU A 107 8.27 -4.04 -22.12
C LEU A 107 8.44 -5.52 -22.44
N ASN A 108 8.34 -5.94 -23.71
CA ASN A 108 8.59 -7.34 -24.09
C ASN A 108 10.00 -7.78 -23.63
N GLY A 109 11.02 -6.95 -23.84
CA GLY A 109 12.39 -7.23 -23.39
C GLY A 109 12.54 -7.27 -21.86
N ILE A 110 11.70 -6.53 -21.10
CA ILE A 110 11.66 -6.65 -19.63
C ILE A 110 11.09 -8.02 -19.24
N TYR A 111 10.02 -8.49 -19.88
CA TYR A 111 9.48 -9.82 -19.62
C TYR A 111 10.48 -10.93 -19.92
N GLU A 112 11.22 -10.81 -21.02
CA GLU A 112 12.28 -11.76 -21.37
C GLU A 112 13.39 -11.81 -20.31
N ARG A 113 13.91 -10.64 -19.89
CA ARG A 113 14.91 -10.56 -18.82
C ARG A 113 14.40 -11.12 -17.50
N ASN A 114 13.12 -10.92 -17.18
CA ASN A 114 12.54 -11.46 -15.96
C ASN A 114 12.51 -13.01 -15.97
N LEU A 115 12.21 -13.63 -17.11
CA LEU A 115 12.31 -15.09 -17.24
C LEU A 115 13.75 -15.58 -17.06
N GLN A 116 14.70 -14.90 -17.70
CA GLN A 116 16.13 -15.24 -17.59
C GLN A 116 16.63 -15.13 -16.14
N ASN A 117 16.32 -14.03 -15.45
CA ASN A 117 16.73 -13.80 -14.06
C ASN A 117 16.16 -14.86 -13.12
N GLN A 118 14.97 -15.37 -13.40
CA GLN A 118 14.32 -16.42 -12.60
C GLN A 118 14.60 -17.83 -13.13
N GLN A 119 15.54 -17.98 -14.07
CA GLN A 119 15.96 -19.26 -14.65
C GLN A 119 14.79 -20.07 -15.24
N VAL A 120 13.78 -19.38 -15.77
CA VAL A 120 12.68 -19.99 -16.50
C VAL A 120 13.10 -20.17 -17.96
N ASP A 121 13.10 -21.42 -18.43
CA ASP A 121 13.41 -21.72 -19.83
C ASP A 121 12.28 -21.16 -20.72
N HIS A 122 12.66 -20.53 -21.82
CA HIS A 122 11.74 -19.92 -22.77
C HIS A 122 12.00 -20.46 -24.17
N VAL A 123 10.96 -21.02 -24.80
CA VAL A 123 11.00 -21.46 -26.19
C VAL A 123 10.03 -20.64 -27.01
N GLN A 124 10.53 -20.08 -28.11
CA GLN A 124 9.69 -19.38 -29.05
C GLN A 124 9.14 -20.35 -30.11
N GLY A 125 7.82 -20.51 -30.18
CA GLY A 125 7.15 -21.35 -31.18
C GLY A 125 5.70 -21.67 -30.81
N ILE A 126 5.01 -22.38 -31.70
CA ILE A 126 3.63 -22.82 -31.45
C ILE A 126 3.69 -24.18 -30.73
N ALA A 127 3.19 -24.24 -29.51
CA ALA A 127 3.04 -25.50 -28.78
C ALA A 127 1.83 -26.28 -29.29
N LYS A 128 2.03 -27.59 -29.51
CA LYS A 128 0.97 -28.58 -29.67
C LYS A 128 1.09 -29.62 -28.57
N ILE A 129 0.02 -29.85 -27.83
CA ILE A 129 -0.07 -30.94 -26.84
C ILE A 129 -0.15 -32.26 -27.61
N VAL A 130 0.75 -33.19 -27.30
CA VAL A 130 0.83 -34.51 -27.96
C VAL A 130 0.62 -35.66 -26.99
N ALA A 131 0.76 -35.40 -25.69
CA ALA A 131 0.34 -36.28 -24.59
C ALA A 131 0.14 -35.43 -23.33
N LYS A 132 -0.43 -36.00 -22.25
CA LYS A 132 -0.76 -35.23 -21.03
C LYS A 132 0.44 -34.48 -20.44
N ASP A 133 1.61 -35.08 -20.55
CA ASP A 133 2.88 -34.62 -20.00
C ASP A 133 3.83 -34.11 -21.09
N LYS A 134 3.39 -34.00 -22.35
CA LYS A 134 4.27 -33.69 -23.49
C LYS A 134 3.68 -32.66 -24.44
N ILE A 135 4.51 -31.70 -24.79
CA ILE A 135 4.22 -30.73 -25.86
C ILE A 135 5.28 -30.84 -26.95
N GLN A 136 4.89 -30.53 -28.17
CA GLN A 136 5.75 -30.41 -29.33
C GLN A 136 5.82 -28.94 -29.78
N VAL A 137 7.03 -28.43 -30.00
CA VAL A 137 7.27 -27.08 -30.54
C VAL A 137 8.30 -27.20 -31.66
N ASP A 138 7.94 -26.79 -32.88
CA ASP A 138 8.81 -26.85 -34.07
C ASP A 138 9.51 -28.22 -34.27
N GLY A 139 8.80 -29.32 -33.97
CA GLY A 139 9.33 -30.68 -34.10
C GLY A 139 10.06 -31.24 -32.87
N GLN A 140 10.37 -30.39 -31.88
CA GLN A 140 11.02 -30.81 -30.63
C GLN A 140 9.96 -31.13 -29.57
N VAL A 141 10.16 -32.23 -28.84
CA VAL A 141 9.26 -32.65 -27.76
C VAL A 141 9.84 -32.25 -26.42
N PHE A 142 9.02 -31.63 -25.58
CA PHE A 142 9.33 -31.26 -24.20
C PHE A 142 8.39 -32.00 -23.25
N THR A 143 8.93 -32.49 -22.12
CA THR A 143 8.16 -33.24 -21.12
C THR A 143 8.01 -32.43 -19.84
N GLY A 144 6.80 -32.37 -19.27
CA GLY A 144 6.48 -31.63 -18.06
C GLY A 144 5.54 -32.39 -17.14
N LYS A 145 5.80 -32.41 -15.83
CA LYS A 145 4.93 -33.08 -14.84
C LYS A 145 3.55 -32.42 -14.73
N ASN A 146 3.52 -31.09 -14.84
CA ASN A 146 2.31 -30.27 -14.84
C ASN A 146 2.27 -29.42 -16.11
N LEU A 147 1.07 -29.20 -16.66
CA LEU A 147 0.85 -28.41 -17.86
C LEU A 147 -0.18 -27.30 -17.61
N LEU A 148 0.19 -26.05 -17.86
CA LEU A 148 -0.74 -24.92 -17.87
C LEU A 148 -1.01 -24.43 -19.28
N VAL A 149 -2.30 -24.31 -19.61
CA VAL A 149 -2.81 -23.80 -20.88
C VAL A 149 -3.34 -22.37 -20.68
N ALA A 150 -2.58 -21.38 -21.13
CA ALA A 150 -2.92 -19.95 -21.03
C ALA A 150 -2.86 -19.22 -22.39
N PRO A 151 -3.57 -19.68 -23.44
CA PRO A 151 -3.40 -19.21 -24.82
C PRO A 151 -4.09 -17.85 -25.11
N GLY A 152 -4.95 -17.38 -24.19
CA GLY A 152 -5.71 -16.14 -24.34
C GLY A 152 -6.80 -16.22 -25.43
N GLY A 153 -7.25 -15.05 -25.89
CA GLY A 153 -8.27 -14.92 -26.96
C GLY A 153 -7.77 -14.24 -28.24
N VAL A 154 -8.58 -14.31 -29.29
CA VAL A 154 -8.49 -13.53 -30.56
C VAL A 154 -9.72 -12.64 -30.73
N PRO A 155 -9.62 -11.47 -31.37
CA PRO A 155 -10.81 -10.75 -31.83
C PRO A 155 -11.68 -11.61 -32.77
N THR A 156 -13.00 -11.45 -32.67
CA THR A 156 -13.95 -12.15 -33.54
C THR A 156 -14.41 -11.23 -34.68
N ILE A 157 -14.22 -11.67 -35.92
CA ILE A 157 -14.85 -11.06 -37.11
C ILE A 157 -15.83 -12.10 -37.68
N PRO A 158 -17.16 -11.84 -37.66
CA PRO A 158 -18.14 -12.74 -38.27
C PRO A 158 -17.96 -12.86 -39.77
N ASP A 159 -18.48 -13.95 -40.35
CA ASP A 159 -18.52 -14.12 -41.79
C ASP A 159 -19.66 -13.28 -42.41
N PHE A 160 -19.30 -12.39 -43.33
CA PHE A 160 -20.22 -11.60 -44.15
C PHE A 160 -19.46 -11.04 -45.38
N PRO A 161 -20.14 -10.76 -46.50
CA PRO A 161 -19.47 -10.24 -47.69
C PRO A 161 -18.70 -8.94 -47.42
N GLY A 162 -17.39 -8.92 -47.72
CA GLY A 162 -16.52 -7.78 -47.50
C GLY A 162 -15.92 -7.68 -46.09
N ASN A 163 -16.05 -8.73 -45.26
CA ASN A 163 -15.43 -8.76 -43.93
C ASN A 163 -13.89 -8.66 -43.99
N GLU A 164 -13.25 -9.04 -45.10
CA GLU A 164 -11.82 -8.90 -45.34
C GLU A 164 -11.35 -7.44 -45.45
N HIS A 165 -12.29 -6.48 -45.57
CA HIS A 165 -12.00 -5.05 -45.62
C HIS A 165 -12.05 -4.35 -44.25
N VAL A 166 -12.50 -5.04 -43.20
CA VAL A 166 -12.58 -4.47 -41.85
C VAL A 166 -11.31 -4.77 -41.05
N ILE A 167 -11.09 -4.03 -39.98
CA ILE A 167 -10.03 -4.29 -39.01
C ILE A 167 -10.65 -4.67 -37.66
N ASP A 168 -9.88 -5.31 -36.80
CA ASP A 168 -10.24 -5.55 -35.40
C ASP A 168 -9.46 -4.62 -34.45
N SER A 169 -9.51 -4.91 -33.15
CA SER A 169 -8.73 -4.18 -32.14
C SER A 169 -7.21 -4.29 -32.35
N ASP A 170 -6.71 -5.40 -32.88
CA ASP A 170 -5.28 -5.54 -33.15
C ASP A 170 -4.90 -4.65 -34.35
N GLY A 171 -5.78 -4.59 -35.36
CA GLY A 171 -5.69 -3.68 -36.49
C GLY A 171 -5.68 -2.21 -36.10
N PHE A 172 -6.44 -1.80 -35.08
CA PHE A 172 -6.40 -0.43 -34.54
C PHE A 172 -4.98 -0.01 -34.14
N PHE A 173 -4.26 -0.87 -33.41
CA PHE A 173 -2.89 -0.58 -33.02
C PHE A 173 -1.91 -0.67 -34.21
N LYS A 174 -2.29 -1.31 -35.30
CA LYS A 174 -1.48 -1.39 -36.53
C LYS A 174 -1.68 -0.20 -37.48
N LEU A 175 -2.71 0.64 -37.29
CA LEU A 175 -2.94 1.83 -38.12
C LEU A 175 -1.73 2.77 -38.15
N GLU A 176 -1.19 3.01 -39.34
CA GLU A 176 -0.05 3.92 -39.56
C GLU A 176 -0.44 5.39 -39.56
N GLN A 177 -1.70 5.68 -39.90
CA GLN A 177 -2.28 7.02 -39.98
C GLN A 177 -3.63 7.06 -39.27
N GLN A 178 -4.00 8.24 -38.78
CA GLN A 178 -5.32 8.46 -38.22
C GLN A 178 -6.38 8.45 -39.33
N PRO A 179 -7.43 7.60 -39.26
CA PRO A 179 -8.53 7.65 -40.22
C PRO A 179 -9.35 8.92 -40.00
N LYS A 180 -9.76 9.59 -41.10
CA LYS A 180 -10.60 10.79 -41.02
C LYS A 180 -12.04 10.44 -40.69
N LYS A 181 -12.58 9.37 -41.28
CA LYS A 181 -13.94 8.87 -41.02
C LYS A 181 -13.90 7.39 -40.65
N VAL A 182 -14.43 7.03 -39.49
CA VAL A 182 -14.36 5.67 -38.94
C VAL A 182 -15.73 5.15 -38.52
N ALA A 183 -16.02 3.91 -38.91
CA ALA A 183 -17.11 3.13 -38.34
C ALA A 183 -16.53 2.22 -37.26
N VAL A 184 -17.10 2.25 -36.06
CA VAL A 184 -16.81 1.29 -34.99
C VAL A 184 -18.04 0.41 -34.81
N VAL A 185 -17.87 -0.90 -34.85
CA VAL A 185 -18.97 -1.87 -34.78
C VAL A 185 -18.84 -2.72 -33.52
N GLY A 186 -19.78 -2.57 -32.60
CA GLY A 186 -19.78 -3.29 -31.34
C GLY A 186 -20.51 -2.56 -30.22
N ALA A 187 -20.77 -3.26 -29.12
CA ALA A 187 -21.46 -2.72 -27.95
C ALA A 187 -20.72 -2.98 -26.62
N GLY A 188 -19.52 -3.59 -26.68
CA GLY A 188 -18.69 -3.88 -25.51
C GLY A 188 -17.68 -2.77 -25.22
N TYR A 189 -16.86 -2.99 -24.18
CA TYR A 189 -15.87 -2.01 -23.70
C TYR A 189 -14.88 -1.59 -24.81
N ILE A 190 -14.36 -2.52 -25.60
CA ILE A 190 -13.40 -2.20 -26.69
C ILE A 190 -14.00 -1.23 -27.70
N ALA A 191 -15.25 -1.47 -28.13
CA ALA A 191 -15.91 -0.60 -29.10
C ALA A 191 -16.06 0.83 -28.56
N VAL A 192 -16.46 0.95 -27.29
CA VAL A 192 -16.64 2.24 -26.63
C VAL A 192 -15.31 2.98 -26.41
N GLU A 193 -14.27 2.28 -25.93
CA GLU A 193 -12.94 2.85 -25.72
C GLU A 193 -12.35 3.40 -27.04
N MET A 194 -12.42 2.60 -28.12
CA MET A 194 -11.84 3.01 -29.41
C MET A 194 -12.66 4.11 -30.08
N ALA A 195 -14.00 4.08 -29.99
CA ALA A 195 -14.84 5.15 -30.50
C ALA A 195 -14.56 6.47 -29.77
N GLY A 196 -14.41 6.44 -28.44
CA GLY A 196 -14.02 7.60 -27.65
C GLY A 196 -12.66 8.17 -28.08
N ILE A 197 -11.64 7.32 -28.19
CA ILE A 197 -10.29 7.74 -28.61
C ILE A 197 -10.32 8.39 -30.00
N PHE A 198 -10.95 7.75 -31.00
CA PHE A 198 -11.04 8.31 -32.35
C PHE A 198 -11.76 9.67 -32.36
N ASN A 199 -12.90 9.76 -31.69
CA ASN A 199 -13.71 10.98 -31.64
C ASN A 199 -12.99 12.13 -30.94
N THR A 200 -12.36 11.87 -29.78
CA THR A 200 -11.60 12.87 -29.03
C THR A 200 -10.41 13.38 -29.83
N LEU A 201 -9.75 12.50 -30.61
CA LEU A 201 -8.69 12.87 -31.56
C LEU A 201 -9.22 13.48 -32.87
N LYS A 202 -10.52 13.75 -32.99
CA LYS A 202 -11.21 14.45 -34.10
C LYS A 202 -11.43 13.65 -35.38
N SER A 203 -11.43 12.31 -35.31
CA SER A 203 -11.99 11.49 -36.39
C SER A 203 -13.52 11.57 -36.39
N ASP A 204 -14.15 11.67 -37.57
CA ASP A 204 -15.61 11.54 -37.72
C ASP A 204 -16.03 10.09 -37.41
N THR A 205 -16.56 9.88 -36.21
CA THR A 205 -16.73 8.56 -35.61
C THR A 205 -18.20 8.18 -35.55
N THR A 206 -18.55 7.04 -36.15
CA THR A 206 -19.90 6.45 -36.06
C THR A 206 -19.84 5.09 -35.38
N LEU A 207 -20.57 4.92 -34.27
CA LEU A 207 -20.64 3.69 -33.49
C LEU A 207 -21.93 2.92 -33.81
N PHE A 208 -21.76 1.76 -34.44
CA PHE A 208 -22.83 0.82 -34.80
C PHE A 208 -22.99 -0.23 -33.72
N CYS A 209 -24.19 -0.36 -33.16
CA CYS A 209 -24.49 -1.37 -32.16
C CYS A 209 -25.79 -2.11 -32.49
N ARG A 210 -25.80 -3.43 -32.24
CA ARG A 210 -26.94 -4.32 -32.52
C ARG A 210 -28.17 -4.08 -31.64
N PHE A 211 -28.05 -3.18 -30.69
CA PHE A 211 -29.02 -2.94 -29.64
C PHE A 211 -29.30 -1.44 -29.55
N ASP A 212 -30.23 -1.09 -28.68
CA ASP A 212 -30.58 0.29 -28.35
C ASP A 212 -29.46 1.00 -27.57
N GLN A 213 -28.58 0.29 -26.87
CA GLN A 213 -27.48 0.88 -26.10
C GLN A 213 -26.19 0.04 -26.12
N VAL A 214 -25.06 0.72 -25.87
CA VAL A 214 -23.76 0.07 -25.60
C VAL A 214 -23.61 -0.21 -24.11
N LEU A 215 -22.67 -1.08 -23.73
CA LEU A 215 -22.36 -1.43 -22.33
C LEU A 215 -23.57 -1.99 -21.55
N ARG A 216 -24.43 -2.78 -22.20
CA ARG A 216 -25.68 -3.29 -21.61
C ARG A 216 -25.52 -4.18 -20.37
N LYS A 217 -24.32 -4.74 -20.14
CA LYS A 217 -23.99 -5.53 -18.95
C LYS A 217 -23.58 -4.67 -17.74
N PHE A 218 -23.50 -3.35 -17.89
CA PHE A 218 -23.13 -2.42 -16.82
C PHE A 218 -24.37 -1.78 -16.21
N ASP A 219 -24.24 -1.24 -14.99
CA ASP A 219 -25.37 -0.64 -14.29
C ASP A 219 -25.98 0.48 -15.14
N PRO A 220 -27.32 0.55 -15.25
CA PRO A 220 -28.00 1.54 -16.08
C PRO A 220 -27.51 2.97 -15.85
N ILE A 221 -27.20 3.36 -14.60
CA ILE A 221 -26.82 4.75 -14.30
C ILE A 221 -25.52 5.19 -14.97
N VAL A 222 -24.52 4.31 -15.01
CA VAL A 222 -23.20 4.59 -15.59
C VAL A 222 -23.23 4.43 -17.10
N ARG A 223 -23.96 3.41 -17.57
CA ARG A 223 -24.19 3.15 -18.99
C ARG A 223 -24.88 4.35 -19.66
N ASP A 224 -25.97 4.83 -19.07
CA ASP A 224 -26.77 5.90 -19.64
C ASP A 224 -25.98 7.21 -19.68
N LEU A 225 -25.23 7.53 -18.61
CA LEU A 225 -24.35 8.71 -18.60
C LEU A 225 -23.30 8.65 -19.71
N VAL A 226 -22.61 7.52 -19.89
CA VAL A 226 -21.57 7.40 -20.92
C VAL A 226 -22.17 7.50 -22.33
N ASN A 227 -23.36 6.93 -22.58
CA ASN A 227 -24.03 7.11 -23.87
C ASN A 227 -24.35 8.60 -24.13
N GLU A 228 -24.91 9.32 -23.14
CA GLU A 228 -25.23 10.75 -23.23
C GLU A 228 -23.97 11.60 -23.50
N GLU A 229 -22.91 11.42 -22.71
CA GLU A 229 -21.69 12.23 -22.85
C GLU A 229 -20.92 11.91 -24.14
N MET A 230 -20.94 10.67 -24.64
CA MET A 230 -20.34 10.33 -25.93
C MET A 230 -21.09 10.96 -27.12
N GLU A 231 -22.43 10.93 -27.12
CA GLU A 231 -23.24 11.60 -28.14
C GLU A 231 -22.99 13.10 -28.12
N LYS A 232 -22.97 13.70 -26.92
CA LYS A 232 -22.65 15.12 -26.72
C LYS A 232 -21.24 15.47 -27.17
N ALA A 233 -20.27 14.57 -27.03
CA ALA A 233 -18.91 14.73 -27.53
C ALA A 233 -18.79 14.58 -29.06
N GLY A 234 -19.87 14.17 -29.76
CA GLY A 234 -19.92 14.09 -31.21
C GLY A 234 -19.88 12.68 -31.81
N VAL A 235 -19.86 11.63 -30.97
CA VAL A 235 -19.95 10.25 -31.48
C VAL A 235 -21.36 10.02 -32.03
N LYS A 236 -21.46 9.63 -33.30
CA LYS A 236 -22.75 9.31 -33.93
C LYS A 236 -23.13 7.86 -33.62
N PHE A 237 -24.32 7.62 -33.10
CA PHE A 237 -24.80 6.26 -32.83
C PHE A 237 -25.73 5.78 -33.94
N VAL A 238 -25.50 4.55 -34.41
CA VAL A 238 -26.43 3.80 -35.26
C VAL A 238 -26.86 2.56 -34.48
N ARG A 239 -27.99 2.70 -33.78
CA ARG A 239 -28.56 1.70 -32.87
C ARG A 239 -29.34 0.64 -33.66
N ASN A 240 -29.61 -0.49 -33.02
CA ASN A 240 -30.32 -1.63 -33.62
C ASN A 240 -29.78 -2.07 -34.99
N SER A 241 -28.47 -1.95 -35.19
CA SER A 241 -27.84 -2.15 -36.49
C SER A 241 -27.13 -3.49 -36.63
N ARG A 242 -27.25 -4.13 -37.81
CA ARG A 242 -26.54 -5.38 -38.13
C ARG A 242 -25.88 -5.30 -39.50
N ALA A 243 -24.61 -5.65 -39.58
CA ALA A 243 -23.88 -5.72 -40.84
C ALA A 243 -24.56 -6.65 -41.84
N VAL A 244 -24.65 -6.18 -43.08
CA VAL A 244 -25.04 -6.97 -44.25
C VAL A 244 -23.81 -7.23 -45.11
N ARG A 245 -23.07 -6.18 -45.46
CA ARG A 245 -21.85 -6.27 -46.28
C ARG A 245 -21.00 -4.99 -46.18
N VAL A 246 -19.76 -5.09 -46.63
CA VAL A 246 -18.86 -3.95 -46.84
C VAL A 246 -18.43 -3.91 -48.31
N GLU A 247 -18.52 -2.75 -48.94
CA GLU A 247 -18.16 -2.55 -50.35
C GLU A 247 -16.96 -1.59 -50.44
N LYS A 248 -15.82 -2.09 -50.92
CA LYS A 248 -14.65 -1.24 -51.20
C LYS A 248 -14.85 -0.48 -52.51
N GLN A 249 -14.75 0.83 -52.45
CA GLN A 249 -14.92 1.75 -53.58
C GLN A 249 -13.61 1.90 -54.37
N THR A 250 -13.69 2.48 -55.57
CA THR A 250 -12.54 2.67 -56.47
C THR A 250 -11.47 3.63 -55.94
N ASP A 251 -11.86 4.57 -55.08
CA ASP A 251 -10.98 5.51 -54.38
C ASP A 251 -10.37 4.92 -53.08
N GLY A 252 -10.70 3.66 -52.78
CA GLY A 252 -10.23 2.93 -51.60
C GLY A 252 -11.10 3.11 -50.35
N LYS A 253 -12.13 3.96 -50.37
CA LYS A 253 -13.07 4.12 -49.25
C LYS A 253 -13.98 2.90 -49.10
N LEU A 254 -14.61 2.79 -47.93
CA LEU A 254 -15.50 1.70 -47.58
C LEU A 254 -16.94 2.21 -47.43
N THR A 255 -17.87 1.53 -48.09
CA THR A 255 -19.30 1.69 -47.85
C THR A 255 -19.76 0.57 -46.94
N PHE A 256 -20.28 0.91 -45.76
CA PHE A 256 -20.84 -0.05 -44.83
C PHE A 256 -22.35 -0.16 -45.04
N VAL A 257 -22.81 -1.36 -45.36
CA VAL A 257 -24.23 -1.64 -45.52
C VAL A 257 -24.71 -2.42 -44.31
N VAL A 258 -25.71 -1.87 -43.63
CA VAL A 258 -26.29 -2.45 -42.41
C VAL A 258 -27.80 -2.50 -42.53
N THR A 259 -28.45 -3.36 -41.76
CA THR A 259 -29.86 -3.20 -41.44
C THR A 259 -29.98 -2.33 -40.20
N VAL A 260 -30.85 -1.31 -40.21
CA VAL A 260 -31.25 -0.49 -39.06
C VAL A 260 -32.74 -0.71 -38.85
N ASP A 261 -33.14 -1.16 -37.66
CA ASP A 261 -34.54 -1.52 -37.36
C ASP A 261 -35.16 -2.44 -38.43
N GLY A 262 -34.35 -3.35 -38.98
CA GLY A 262 -34.75 -4.30 -40.02
C GLY A 262 -34.74 -3.79 -41.47
N LYS A 263 -34.37 -2.53 -41.72
CA LYS A 263 -34.29 -1.94 -43.07
C LYS A 263 -32.85 -1.74 -43.51
N GLU A 264 -32.49 -2.11 -44.73
CA GLU A 264 -31.14 -1.90 -45.26
C GLU A 264 -30.85 -0.40 -45.47
N GLU A 265 -29.72 0.06 -44.94
CA GLU A 265 -29.21 1.41 -45.07
C GLU A 265 -27.72 1.39 -45.44
N LYS A 266 -27.28 2.40 -46.19
CA LYS A 266 -25.91 2.53 -46.68
C LYS A 266 -25.20 3.72 -46.04
N PHE A 267 -24.00 3.47 -45.53
CA PHE A 267 -23.15 4.47 -44.91
C PHE A 267 -21.81 4.54 -45.68
N PRO A 268 -21.65 5.52 -46.59
CA PRO A 268 -20.48 5.59 -47.47
C PRO A 268 -19.27 6.29 -46.83
N ASP A 269 -18.14 6.25 -47.54
CA ASP A 269 -16.93 7.07 -47.36
C ASP A 269 -16.10 6.82 -46.09
N PHE A 270 -16.20 5.64 -45.47
CA PHE A 270 -15.32 5.31 -44.34
C PHE A 270 -13.88 5.05 -44.79
N ASP A 271 -12.91 5.58 -44.06
CA ASP A 271 -11.50 5.20 -44.21
C ASP A 271 -11.23 3.83 -43.57
N THR A 272 -11.97 3.51 -42.52
CA THR A 272 -11.74 2.33 -41.69
C THR A 272 -13.05 1.91 -41.05
N ILE A 273 -13.28 0.59 -41.02
CA ILE A 273 -14.36 -0.04 -40.26
C ILE A 273 -13.69 -0.95 -39.23
N LEU A 274 -13.83 -0.61 -37.94
CA LEU A 274 -13.30 -1.37 -36.81
C LEU A 274 -14.39 -2.26 -36.22
N TYR A 275 -14.15 -3.56 -36.17
CA TYR A 275 -15.04 -4.57 -35.62
C TYR A 275 -14.58 -4.99 -34.21
N ALA A 276 -15.41 -4.73 -33.20
CA ALA A 276 -15.15 -5.00 -31.78
C ALA A 276 -16.37 -5.67 -31.12
N VAL A 277 -16.75 -6.84 -31.65
CA VAL A 277 -17.99 -7.56 -31.27
C VAL A 277 -17.78 -8.69 -30.26
N GLY A 278 -16.55 -8.96 -29.84
CA GLY A 278 -16.20 -10.01 -28.91
C GLY A 278 -14.84 -10.63 -29.22
N ARG A 279 -14.46 -11.61 -28.39
CA ARG A 279 -13.25 -12.41 -28.56
C ARG A 279 -13.61 -13.89 -28.50
N THR A 280 -12.85 -14.71 -29.20
CA THR A 280 -12.96 -16.17 -29.19
C THR A 280 -11.72 -16.76 -28.50
N PRO A 281 -11.85 -17.80 -27.67
CA PRO A 281 -10.71 -18.45 -27.03
C PRO A 281 -9.77 -19.08 -28.09
N ARG A 282 -8.45 -18.95 -27.90
CA ARG A 282 -7.45 -19.56 -28.80
C ARG A 282 -7.20 -21.03 -28.44
N THR A 283 -8.21 -21.87 -28.58
CA THR A 283 -8.15 -23.30 -28.20
C THR A 283 -7.99 -24.25 -29.37
N LYS A 284 -8.16 -23.76 -30.61
CA LYS A 284 -7.98 -24.56 -31.84
C LYS A 284 -6.50 -24.92 -32.06
N ASP A 285 -6.28 -26.11 -32.60
CA ASP A 285 -4.97 -26.65 -33.00
C ASP A 285 -3.92 -26.74 -31.87
N LEU A 286 -4.35 -26.64 -30.61
CA LEU A 286 -3.48 -26.81 -29.44
C LEU A 286 -3.27 -28.28 -29.04
N GLY A 287 -4.03 -29.22 -29.59
CA GLY A 287 -3.96 -30.65 -29.21
C GLY A 287 -4.71 -30.98 -27.91
N LEU A 288 -5.69 -30.17 -27.52
CA LEU A 288 -6.52 -30.41 -26.33
C LEU A 288 -7.38 -31.68 -26.50
N GLU A 289 -7.79 -31.95 -27.74
CA GLU A 289 -8.51 -33.14 -28.16
C GLU A 289 -7.70 -34.43 -27.99
N GLU A 290 -6.38 -34.39 -28.18
CA GLU A 290 -5.48 -35.54 -28.08
C GLU A 290 -5.44 -36.12 -26.66
N ILE A 291 -5.70 -35.27 -25.65
CA ILE A 291 -5.72 -35.64 -24.24
C ILE A 291 -7.13 -35.60 -23.62
N ASN A 292 -8.16 -35.39 -24.44
CA ASN A 292 -9.57 -35.32 -24.03
C ASN A 292 -9.89 -34.22 -22.98
N VAL A 293 -9.28 -33.04 -23.11
CA VAL A 293 -9.70 -31.86 -22.33
C VAL A 293 -11.09 -31.41 -22.79
N LYS A 294 -12.03 -31.26 -21.85
CA LYS A 294 -13.39 -30.81 -22.15
C LYS A 294 -13.42 -29.32 -22.50
N LEU A 295 -14.17 -29.01 -23.55
CA LEU A 295 -14.48 -27.66 -23.99
C LEU A 295 -15.98 -27.43 -23.93
N SER A 296 -16.38 -26.22 -23.55
CA SER A 296 -17.75 -25.74 -23.71
C SER A 296 -18.15 -25.65 -25.19
N GLN A 297 -19.45 -25.46 -25.45
CA GLN A 297 -19.98 -25.31 -26.82
C GLN A 297 -19.34 -24.14 -27.59
N ASP A 298 -18.95 -23.08 -26.89
CA ASP A 298 -18.31 -21.90 -27.46
C ASP A 298 -16.76 -22.03 -27.56
N GLY A 299 -16.21 -23.21 -27.22
CA GLY A 299 -14.80 -23.53 -27.36
C GLY A 299 -13.90 -23.09 -26.20
N PHE A 300 -14.47 -22.61 -25.08
CA PHE A 300 -13.70 -22.32 -23.86
C PHE A 300 -13.35 -23.60 -23.11
N ILE A 301 -12.19 -23.63 -22.47
CA ILE A 301 -11.73 -24.75 -21.63
C ILE A 301 -12.58 -24.80 -20.36
N GLU A 302 -13.21 -25.95 -20.10
CA GLU A 302 -13.94 -26.18 -18.86
C GLU A 302 -12.93 -26.33 -17.71
N VAL A 303 -13.10 -25.50 -16.68
CA VAL A 303 -12.28 -25.54 -15.48
C VAL A 303 -13.13 -25.48 -14.22
N ASP A 304 -12.65 -26.09 -13.15
CA ASP A 304 -13.25 -25.90 -11.82
C ASP A 304 -12.80 -24.58 -11.16
N ALA A 305 -13.25 -24.34 -9.93
CA ALA A 305 -12.88 -23.14 -9.14
C ALA A 305 -11.38 -23.09 -8.77
N GLN A 306 -10.66 -24.18 -9.02
CA GLN A 306 -9.25 -24.37 -8.81
C GLN A 306 -8.52 -24.54 -10.17
N GLU A 307 -9.07 -23.97 -11.24
CA GLU A 307 -8.40 -23.87 -12.53
C GLU A 307 -7.98 -25.23 -13.15
N ASN A 308 -8.46 -26.35 -12.59
CA ASN A 308 -8.18 -27.70 -13.07
C ASN A 308 -9.06 -27.97 -14.28
N THR A 309 -8.48 -28.57 -15.32
CA THR A 309 -9.25 -29.08 -16.45
C THR A 309 -9.84 -30.47 -16.13
N SER A 310 -10.51 -31.09 -17.09
CA SER A 310 -10.97 -32.49 -16.98
C SER A 310 -9.84 -33.53 -16.94
N VAL A 311 -8.58 -33.12 -17.09
CA VAL A 311 -7.40 -34.00 -17.14
C VAL A 311 -6.45 -33.67 -15.99
N GLU A 312 -6.15 -34.66 -15.16
CA GLU A 312 -5.26 -34.50 -14.00
C GLU A 312 -3.84 -34.09 -14.41
N GLY A 313 -3.35 -33.01 -13.79
CA GLY A 313 -2.05 -32.40 -14.09
C GLY A 313 -2.11 -31.37 -15.21
N VAL A 314 -3.29 -31.10 -15.78
CA VAL A 314 -3.52 -30.08 -16.81
C VAL A 314 -4.46 -29.01 -16.28
N TYR A 315 -4.02 -27.76 -16.36
CA TYR A 315 -4.69 -26.58 -15.83
C TYR A 315 -4.93 -25.56 -16.93
N ALA A 316 -5.91 -24.67 -16.77
CA ALA A 316 -6.13 -23.57 -17.70
C ALA A 316 -6.55 -22.28 -16.98
N ILE A 317 -6.05 -21.14 -17.45
CA ILE A 317 -6.32 -19.82 -16.85
C ILE A 317 -6.52 -18.73 -17.89
N GLY A 318 -7.15 -17.64 -17.48
CA GLY A 318 -7.36 -16.43 -18.28
C GLY A 318 -8.48 -16.58 -19.31
N ASP A 319 -8.41 -15.76 -20.36
CA ASP A 319 -9.49 -15.55 -21.34
C ASP A 319 -9.99 -16.82 -22.05
N ALA A 320 -9.21 -17.91 -22.04
CA ALA A 320 -9.59 -19.15 -22.70
C ALA A 320 -10.45 -20.08 -21.83
N THR A 321 -10.85 -19.65 -20.63
CA THR A 321 -11.56 -20.48 -19.64
C THR A 321 -13.03 -20.11 -19.50
N THR A 322 -13.81 -21.07 -19.00
CA THR A 322 -15.24 -20.92 -18.66
C THR A 322 -15.53 -20.01 -17.45
N THR A 323 -14.50 -19.42 -16.83
CA THR A 323 -14.65 -18.49 -15.70
C THR A 323 -15.41 -17.21 -16.09
N GLY A 324 -15.42 -16.84 -17.37
CA GLY A 324 -16.11 -15.67 -17.90
C GLY A 324 -15.41 -14.33 -17.65
N TRP A 325 -14.18 -14.33 -17.11
CA TRP A 325 -13.43 -13.12 -16.76
C TRP A 325 -12.22 -12.91 -17.66
N GLU A 326 -12.38 -12.08 -18.69
CA GLU A 326 -11.33 -11.71 -19.67
C GLU A 326 -10.53 -10.47 -19.21
N LEU A 327 -9.92 -10.55 -18.02
CA LEU A 327 -9.19 -9.45 -17.40
C LEU A 327 -7.77 -9.85 -16.98
N THR A 328 -6.79 -9.00 -17.30
CA THR A 328 -5.39 -9.20 -16.96
C THR A 328 -5.13 -9.46 -15.47
N PRO A 329 -5.66 -8.66 -14.52
CA PRO A 329 -5.42 -8.91 -13.09
C PRO A 329 -6.00 -10.25 -12.62
N VAL A 330 -7.12 -10.68 -13.20
CA VAL A 330 -7.74 -11.98 -12.93
C VAL A 330 -6.82 -13.11 -13.38
N ALA A 331 -6.35 -13.06 -14.63
CA ALA A 331 -5.40 -14.06 -15.15
C ALA A 331 -4.11 -14.13 -14.32
N ILE A 332 -3.57 -12.98 -13.91
CA ILE A 332 -2.38 -12.90 -13.06
C ILE A 332 -2.63 -13.52 -11.68
N ALA A 333 -3.74 -13.17 -11.03
CA ALA A 333 -4.07 -13.67 -9.70
C ALA A 333 -4.33 -15.18 -9.71
N ALA A 334 -5.13 -15.67 -10.67
CA ALA A 334 -5.37 -17.11 -10.87
C ALA A 334 -4.05 -17.86 -11.13
N GLY A 335 -3.19 -17.33 -12.02
CA GLY A 335 -1.89 -17.94 -12.31
C GLY A 335 -0.95 -18.01 -11.10
N ARG A 336 -0.90 -16.96 -10.27
CA ARG A 336 -0.11 -16.98 -9.03
C ARG A 336 -0.65 -17.99 -8.03
N ARG A 337 -1.98 -18.00 -7.78
CA ARG A 337 -2.63 -18.92 -6.84
C ARG A 337 -2.50 -20.38 -7.28
N LEU A 338 -2.58 -20.66 -8.57
CA LEU A 338 -2.30 -21.98 -9.12
C LEU A 338 -0.88 -22.43 -8.77
N SER A 339 0.13 -21.57 -8.97
CA SER A 339 1.51 -21.90 -8.61
C SER A 339 1.72 -22.04 -7.10
N ASP A 340 1.06 -21.22 -6.28
CA ASP A 340 1.06 -21.35 -4.81
C ASP A 340 0.54 -22.75 -4.41
N ARG A 341 -0.51 -23.24 -5.07
CA ARG A 341 -1.08 -24.59 -4.84
C ARG A 341 -0.16 -25.71 -5.31
N LEU A 342 0.40 -25.61 -6.51
CA LEU A 342 1.19 -26.68 -7.11
C LEU A 342 2.60 -26.81 -6.53
N PHE A 343 3.21 -25.68 -6.17
CA PHE A 343 4.64 -25.62 -5.82
C PHE A 343 4.91 -24.93 -4.48
N GLY A 344 4.01 -24.07 -4.00
CA GLY A 344 4.18 -23.29 -2.76
C GLY A 344 3.64 -23.93 -1.48
N GLY A 345 2.95 -25.08 -1.57
CA GLY A 345 2.38 -25.78 -0.40
C GLY A 345 0.99 -25.28 0.04
N GLU A 346 0.44 -24.25 -0.60
CA GLU A 346 -0.87 -23.65 -0.28
C GLU A 346 -2.00 -24.38 -1.01
N LYS A 347 -2.35 -25.59 -0.54
CA LYS A 347 -3.25 -26.52 -1.25
C LYS A 347 -4.63 -25.96 -1.60
N ASP A 348 -5.13 -25.01 -0.80
CA ASP A 348 -6.47 -24.43 -0.97
C ASP A 348 -6.45 -23.10 -1.75
N ALA A 349 -5.28 -22.63 -2.20
CA ALA A 349 -5.17 -21.37 -2.92
C ALA A 349 -6.01 -21.37 -4.20
N CYS A 350 -6.98 -20.46 -4.28
CA CYS A 350 -7.81 -20.22 -5.47
C CYS A 350 -8.17 -18.74 -5.60
N LEU A 351 -8.60 -18.32 -6.80
CA LEU A 351 -9.10 -16.97 -6.99
C LEU A 351 -10.60 -16.90 -6.65
N ASN A 352 -10.99 -15.93 -5.83
CA ASN A 352 -12.39 -15.58 -5.65
C ASN A 352 -12.84 -14.63 -6.77
N TYR A 353 -13.62 -15.16 -7.70
CA TYR A 353 -14.15 -14.47 -8.89
C TYR A 353 -15.34 -13.54 -8.61
N HIS A 354 -15.71 -13.32 -7.34
CA HIS A 354 -16.72 -12.34 -6.96
C HIS A 354 -16.09 -10.98 -6.62
N GLN A 355 -16.82 -9.90 -6.95
CA GLN A 355 -16.45 -8.50 -6.66
C GLN A 355 -15.08 -8.11 -7.25
N ILE A 356 -14.86 -8.39 -8.53
CA ILE A 356 -13.66 -7.96 -9.24
C ILE A 356 -13.86 -6.50 -9.73
N PRO A 357 -13.07 -5.53 -9.26
CA PRO A 357 -13.15 -4.16 -9.75
C PRO A 357 -12.66 -4.10 -11.21
N THR A 358 -13.36 -3.32 -12.02
CA THR A 358 -13.11 -3.17 -13.46
C THR A 358 -13.26 -1.72 -13.87
N VAL A 359 -12.44 -1.28 -14.83
CA VAL A 359 -12.50 0.05 -15.43
C VAL A 359 -12.70 -0.05 -16.94
N ILE A 360 -13.59 0.79 -17.47
CA ILE A 360 -13.80 1.03 -18.90
C ILE A 360 -13.30 2.43 -19.19
N PHE A 361 -12.32 2.54 -20.07
CA PHE A 361 -11.67 3.80 -20.42
C PHE A 361 -12.44 4.51 -21.54
N SER A 362 -13.76 4.66 -21.32
CA SER A 362 -14.64 5.53 -22.09
C SER A 362 -14.34 7.01 -21.77
N HIS A 363 -15.00 7.91 -22.49
CA HIS A 363 -14.88 9.35 -22.27
C HIS A 363 -16.28 9.90 -21.90
N PRO A 364 -16.61 10.08 -20.61
CA PRO A 364 -15.77 9.88 -19.41
C PRO A 364 -15.60 8.39 -19.01
N PRO A 365 -14.62 8.04 -18.16
CA PRO A 365 -14.36 6.65 -17.77
C PRO A 365 -15.42 6.11 -16.80
N ILE A 366 -15.55 4.77 -16.75
CA ILE A 366 -16.38 4.03 -15.79
C ILE A 366 -15.48 3.22 -14.87
N GLY A 367 -15.71 3.29 -13.56
CA GLY A 367 -15.20 2.36 -12.56
C GLY A 367 -16.35 1.59 -11.92
N THR A 368 -16.27 0.26 -11.90
CA THR A 368 -17.35 -0.59 -11.35
C THR A 368 -16.81 -1.78 -10.57
N CYS A 369 -17.52 -2.22 -9.54
CA CYS A 369 -17.22 -3.42 -8.77
C CYS A 369 -18.54 -4.05 -8.27
N GLY A 370 -18.64 -5.39 -8.35
CA GLY A 370 -19.82 -6.13 -7.85
C GLY A 370 -21.02 -6.15 -8.80
N TYR A 371 -22.20 -6.44 -8.25
CA TYR A 371 -23.44 -6.58 -9.02
C TYR A 371 -24.01 -5.24 -9.44
N THR A 372 -24.51 -5.16 -10.67
CA THR A 372 -25.44 -4.10 -11.07
C THR A 372 -26.75 -4.20 -10.30
N GLU A 373 -27.53 -3.12 -10.23
CA GLU A 373 -28.85 -3.15 -9.60
C GLU A 373 -29.76 -4.26 -10.18
N PRO A 374 -29.91 -4.43 -11.51
CA PRO A 374 -30.72 -5.52 -12.06
C PRO A 374 -30.23 -6.92 -11.67
N GLU A 375 -28.91 -7.16 -11.69
CA GLU A 375 -28.34 -8.45 -11.28
C GLU A 375 -28.55 -8.71 -9.78
N ALA A 376 -28.44 -7.68 -8.95
CA ALA A 376 -28.68 -7.79 -7.51
C ALA A 376 -30.16 -8.10 -7.22
N VAL A 377 -31.09 -7.47 -7.95
CA VAL A 377 -32.53 -7.77 -7.85
C VAL A 377 -32.84 -9.20 -8.29
N GLU A 378 -32.29 -9.65 -9.42
CA GLU A 378 -32.46 -11.03 -9.90
C GLU A 378 -31.94 -12.05 -8.87
N LYS A 379 -30.80 -11.75 -8.24
CA LYS A 379 -30.13 -12.66 -7.31
C LYS A 379 -30.72 -12.67 -5.90
N PHE A 380 -31.11 -11.51 -5.37
CA PHE A 380 -31.45 -11.34 -3.95
C PHE A 380 -32.92 -10.95 -3.71
N GLY A 381 -33.70 -10.64 -4.75
CA GLY A 381 -35.07 -10.16 -4.62
C GLY A 381 -35.15 -8.65 -4.39
N GLN A 382 -36.09 -7.98 -5.06
CA GLN A 382 -36.25 -6.53 -5.03
C GLN A 382 -36.44 -5.97 -3.61
N GLU A 383 -37.13 -6.71 -2.75
CA GLU A 383 -37.42 -6.36 -1.36
C GLU A 383 -36.17 -6.30 -0.47
N ASN A 384 -35.08 -6.97 -0.88
CA ASN A 384 -33.82 -6.98 -0.16
C ASN A 384 -32.80 -5.97 -0.71
N ILE A 385 -33.13 -5.26 -1.78
CA ILE A 385 -32.21 -4.32 -2.43
C ILE A 385 -32.57 -2.88 -2.08
N LYS A 386 -31.55 -2.13 -1.69
CA LYS A 386 -31.60 -0.68 -1.55
C LYS A 386 -30.47 -0.05 -2.35
N THR A 387 -30.80 0.95 -3.16
CA THR A 387 -29.81 1.67 -3.96
C THR A 387 -29.70 3.12 -3.52
N TYR A 388 -28.49 3.64 -3.63
CA TYR A 388 -28.17 5.05 -3.39
C TYR A 388 -27.51 5.59 -4.65
N SER A 389 -27.83 6.81 -5.06
CA SER A 389 -27.21 7.39 -6.24
C SER A 389 -27.03 8.90 -6.13
N SER A 390 -26.00 9.41 -6.79
CA SER A 390 -25.71 10.83 -6.94
C SER A 390 -25.38 11.13 -8.40
N LYS A 391 -25.86 12.28 -8.89
CA LYS A 391 -25.49 12.85 -10.20
C LYS A 391 -25.16 14.32 -10.01
N PHE A 392 -23.97 14.73 -10.42
CA PHE A 392 -23.48 16.09 -10.21
C PHE A 392 -22.56 16.52 -11.36
N VAL A 393 -22.28 17.81 -11.45
CA VAL A 393 -21.25 18.32 -12.37
C VAL A 393 -19.90 18.19 -11.70
N ASN A 394 -18.96 17.52 -12.37
CA ASN A 394 -17.61 17.41 -11.83
C ASN A 394 -16.98 18.81 -11.71
N LEU A 395 -16.32 19.10 -10.59
CA LEU A 395 -15.74 20.41 -10.32
C LEU A 395 -14.71 20.84 -11.39
N LEU A 396 -14.11 19.88 -12.10
CA LEU A 396 -13.26 20.11 -13.28
C LEU A 396 -13.95 20.92 -14.39
N HIS A 397 -15.29 20.95 -14.43
CA HIS A 397 -16.05 21.68 -15.45
C HIS A 397 -16.72 22.95 -14.89
N SER A 398 -16.35 23.42 -13.70
CA SER A 398 -17.05 24.52 -13.02
C SER A 398 -17.12 25.80 -13.86
N MET A 399 -16.02 26.12 -14.56
CA MET A 399 -15.84 27.32 -15.37
C MET A 399 -16.29 27.17 -16.83
N ALA A 400 -16.67 25.96 -17.25
CA ALA A 400 -17.18 25.73 -18.60
C ALA A 400 -18.59 26.31 -18.76
N ASP A 401 -18.96 26.66 -19.99
CA ASP A 401 -20.36 27.01 -20.32
C ASP A 401 -21.29 25.85 -19.95
N PRO A 402 -22.55 26.10 -19.56
CA PRO A 402 -23.50 25.06 -19.13
C PRO A 402 -23.57 23.84 -20.06
N GLU A 403 -23.56 24.08 -21.38
CA GLU A 403 -23.63 23.03 -22.40
C GLU A 403 -22.38 22.13 -22.45
N ARG A 404 -21.25 22.59 -21.93
CA ARG A 404 -19.95 21.88 -21.93
C ARG A 404 -19.60 21.26 -20.58
N LYS A 405 -20.47 21.40 -19.58
CA LYS A 405 -20.28 20.80 -18.25
C LYS A 405 -20.46 19.29 -18.31
N GLY A 406 -19.37 18.54 -18.12
CA GLY A 406 -19.39 17.09 -17.98
C GLY A 406 -19.95 16.66 -16.62
N LYS A 407 -20.80 15.63 -16.63
CA LYS A 407 -21.43 15.11 -15.41
C LYS A 407 -20.65 13.92 -14.85
N THR A 408 -20.89 13.64 -13.58
CA THR A 408 -20.48 12.40 -12.89
C THR A 408 -21.75 11.74 -12.32
N ALA A 409 -21.83 10.43 -12.43
CA ALA A 409 -22.90 9.62 -11.86
C ALA A 409 -22.31 8.48 -11.03
N MET A 410 -22.89 8.27 -9.86
CA MET A 410 -22.45 7.27 -8.89
C MET A 410 -23.64 6.50 -8.35
N LYS A 411 -23.46 5.20 -8.08
CA LYS A 411 -24.45 4.36 -7.40
C LYS A 411 -23.80 3.35 -6.46
N LEU A 412 -24.41 3.18 -5.31
CA LEU A 412 -24.23 2.04 -4.41
C LEU A 412 -25.44 1.12 -4.51
N VAL A 413 -25.19 -0.19 -4.57
CA VAL A 413 -26.20 -1.25 -4.51
C VAL A 413 -25.98 -2.02 -3.22
N CYS A 414 -26.95 -1.98 -2.33
CA CYS A 414 -26.87 -2.57 -0.99
C CYS A 414 -27.90 -3.70 -0.85
N VAL A 415 -27.53 -4.76 -0.10
CA VAL A 415 -28.42 -5.91 0.16
C VAL A 415 -28.70 -6.09 1.65
N GLY A 416 -29.95 -6.43 1.97
CA GLY A 416 -30.43 -6.79 3.30
C GLY A 416 -30.55 -5.62 4.29
N GLU A 417 -30.99 -5.92 5.51
CA GLU A 417 -31.23 -4.92 6.57
C GLU A 417 -29.97 -4.19 7.05
N GLU A 418 -28.80 -4.81 6.86
CA GLU A 418 -27.49 -4.25 7.21
C GLU A 418 -26.88 -3.46 6.04
N GLU A 419 -27.55 -3.42 4.89
CA GLU A 419 -27.14 -2.68 3.70
C GLU A 419 -25.68 -2.97 3.31
N VAL A 420 -25.32 -4.26 3.22
CA VAL A 420 -24.00 -4.68 2.73
C VAL A 420 -23.86 -4.21 1.29
N VAL A 421 -22.79 -3.48 0.99
CA VAL A 421 -22.55 -2.92 -0.34
C VAL A 421 -22.07 -4.04 -1.28
N VAL A 422 -22.93 -4.43 -2.21
CA VAL A 422 -22.69 -5.51 -3.18
C VAL A 422 -22.45 -5.00 -4.59
N GLY A 423 -22.64 -3.70 -4.84
CA GLY A 423 -22.32 -3.03 -6.10
C GLY A 423 -21.88 -1.58 -5.87
N VAL A 424 -20.81 -1.16 -6.54
CA VAL A 424 -20.36 0.24 -6.61
C VAL A 424 -20.11 0.58 -8.07
N HIS A 425 -20.76 1.62 -8.57
CA HIS A 425 -20.69 2.03 -9.97
C HIS A 425 -20.45 3.53 -10.07
N VAL A 426 -19.42 3.94 -10.82
CA VAL A 426 -19.03 5.33 -11.01
C VAL A 426 -18.77 5.57 -12.49
N ALA A 427 -19.32 6.66 -13.05
CA ALA A 427 -18.97 7.17 -14.36
C ALA A 427 -18.68 8.67 -14.26
N GLY A 428 -17.52 9.11 -14.76
CA GLY A 428 -17.06 10.48 -14.63
C GLY A 428 -15.54 10.58 -14.50
N GLU A 429 -15.02 11.81 -14.48
CA GLU A 429 -13.58 12.04 -14.32
C GLU A 429 -13.05 11.43 -13.02
N GLY A 430 -11.93 10.71 -13.10
CA GLY A 430 -11.27 10.06 -11.96
C GLY A 430 -11.88 8.72 -11.54
N ALA A 431 -12.95 8.25 -12.19
CA ALA A 431 -13.55 6.94 -11.91
C ALA A 431 -12.56 5.76 -12.09
N ASP A 432 -11.57 5.92 -12.97
CA ASP A 432 -10.56 4.91 -13.28
C ASP A 432 -9.56 4.65 -12.14
N GLU A 433 -9.33 5.61 -11.26
CA GLU A 433 -8.46 5.46 -10.08
C GLU A 433 -9.26 5.30 -8.78
N MET A 434 -10.51 5.77 -8.75
CA MET A 434 -11.37 5.77 -7.56
C MET A 434 -11.79 4.35 -7.12
N ILE A 435 -12.14 3.48 -8.08
CA ILE A 435 -12.83 2.21 -7.78
C ILE A 435 -11.96 1.20 -7.00
N GLN A 436 -10.63 1.30 -7.08
CA GLN A 436 -9.72 0.31 -6.50
C GLN A 436 -9.83 0.22 -4.97
N GLY A 437 -9.93 1.37 -4.29
CA GLY A 437 -10.10 1.43 -2.83
C GLY A 437 -11.46 0.86 -2.40
N PHE A 438 -12.53 1.18 -3.13
CA PHE A 438 -13.86 0.64 -2.87
C PHE A 438 -13.94 -0.87 -3.16
N GLY A 439 -13.18 -1.38 -4.12
CA GLY A 439 -13.02 -2.82 -4.35
C GLY A 439 -12.47 -3.56 -3.11
N VAL A 440 -11.53 -2.94 -2.38
CA VAL A 440 -11.03 -3.48 -1.10
C VAL A 440 -12.13 -3.47 -0.04
N ALA A 441 -12.83 -2.36 0.12
CA ALA A 441 -13.94 -2.24 1.09
C ALA A 441 -15.03 -3.28 0.83
N MET A 442 -15.41 -3.49 -0.44
CA MET A 442 -16.37 -4.52 -0.82
C MET A 442 -15.87 -5.93 -0.52
N LYS A 443 -14.57 -6.20 -0.71
CA LYS A 443 -13.97 -7.51 -0.35
C LYS A 443 -14.02 -7.78 1.15
N MET A 444 -14.03 -6.72 1.96
CA MET A 444 -14.22 -6.76 3.42
C MET A 444 -15.71 -6.80 3.82
N ASN A 445 -16.64 -6.86 2.86
CA ASN A 445 -18.09 -6.78 3.06
C ASN A 445 -18.55 -5.49 3.74
N ALA A 446 -17.95 -4.36 3.37
CA ALA A 446 -18.36 -3.05 3.87
C ALA A 446 -19.87 -2.80 3.65
N THR A 447 -20.48 -2.17 4.65
CA THR A 447 -21.88 -1.75 4.67
C THR A 447 -22.01 -0.29 4.27
N LYS A 448 -23.23 0.17 3.94
CA LYS A 448 -23.51 1.59 3.74
C LYS A 448 -23.11 2.43 4.97
N ALA A 449 -23.23 1.87 6.18
CA ALA A 449 -22.78 2.52 7.40
C ALA A 449 -21.25 2.73 7.43
N ASP A 450 -20.46 1.76 6.95
CA ASP A 450 -19.01 1.93 6.85
C ASP A 450 -18.62 3.03 5.85
N PHE A 451 -19.39 3.15 4.75
CA PHE A 451 -19.24 4.25 3.80
C PHE A 451 -19.62 5.60 4.43
N ASP A 452 -20.66 5.69 5.26
CA ASP A 452 -21.04 6.95 5.91
C ASP A 452 -20.10 7.36 7.05
N ASN A 453 -19.44 6.39 7.70
CA ASN A 453 -18.59 6.62 8.87
C ASN A 453 -17.18 7.12 8.51
N ILE A 454 -16.76 6.98 7.25
CA ILE A 454 -15.48 7.52 6.82
C ILE A 454 -15.61 9.00 6.49
N VAL A 455 -14.69 9.81 7.03
CA VAL A 455 -14.67 11.24 6.77
C VAL A 455 -14.35 11.49 5.28
N ALA A 456 -15.22 12.26 4.63
CA ALA A 456 -15.06 12.70 3.25
C ALA A 456 -13.74 13.45 3.01
N ILE A 457 -13.12 13.24 1.85
CA ILE A 457 -11.99 14.05 1.37
C ILE A 457 -12.55 15.16 0.49
N HIS A 458 -12.41 16.41 0.93
CA HIS A 458 -13.03 17.56 0.26
C HIS A 458 -12.00 18.57 -0.29
N PRO A 459 -12.14 19.09 -1.52
CA PRO A 459 -13.14 18.72 -2.54
C PRO A 459 -12.67 17.58 -3.46
N THR A 460 -13.42 16.49 -3.54
CA THR A 460 -13.17 15.39 -4.50
C THR A 460 -14.46 14.74 -5.00
N ALA A 461 -14.47 14.22 -6.23
CA ALA A 461 -15.63 13.46 -6.71
C ALA A 461 -15.89 12.19 -5.86
N ALA A 462 -14.83 11.56 -5.34
CA ALA A 462 -14.94 10.33 -4.54
C ALA A 462 -15.70 10.54 -3.23
N GLU A 463 -15.74 11.76 -2.70
CA GLU A 463 -16.45 12.10 -1.48
C GLU A 463 -17.95 11.77 -1.59
N GLU A 464 -18.52 11.90 -2.78
CA GLU A 464 -19.94 11.63 -3.06
C GLU A 464 -20.36 10.18 -2.81
N LEU A 465 -19.43 9.21 -2.86
CA LEU A 465 -19.74 7.81 -2.52
C LEU A 465 -19.94 7.60 -1.02
N VAL A 466 -19.27 8.41 -0.20
CA VAL A 466 -19.30 8.34 1.28
C VAL A 466 -20.26 9.37 1.87
N THR A 467 -20.96 10.10 0.99
CA THR A 467 -21.91 11.15 1.32
C THR A 467 -23.23 10.99 0.52
N MET A 468 -23.74 9.76 0.37
CA MET A 468 -25.06 9.55 -0.24
C MET A 468 -26.19 9.54 0.80
N ALA A 469 -27.15 10.46 0.65
CA ALA A 469 -28.32 10.56 1.51
C ALA A 469 -29.29 9.36 1.35
N PRO A 470 -30.06 8.98 2.40
CA PRO A 470 -30.03 9.52 3.77
C PRO A 470 -28.71 9.26 4.51
N TRP A 471 -28.29 10.26 5.27
CA TRP A 471 -27.08 10.26 6.11
C TRP A 471 -27.33 9.54 7.43
N GLY A 472 -26.27 9.03 8.05
CA GLY A 472 -26.33 8.64 9.45
C GLY A 472 -27.14 7.38 9.69
N THR A 473 -27.04 6.38 8.79
CA THR A 473 -27.37 4.98 9.10
C THR A 473 -26.39 4.40 10.12
N ILE A 474 -26.26 5.08 11.26
CA ILE A 474 -25.48 4.65 12.42
C ILE A 474 -26.36 3.65 13.17
N LYS A 475 -26.33 2.39 12.74
CA LYS A 475 -26.58 1.29 13.68
C LYS A 475 -25.23 1.04 14.35
N ASP A 476 -25.11 1.39 15.62
CA ASP A 476 -23.86 1.32 16.41
C ASP A 476 -23.06 0.03 16.15
N LYS A 477 -22.08 0.09 15.24
CA LYS A 477 -20.94 -0.82 15.15
C LYS A 477 -19.70 0.00 15.48
N ILE A 478 -19.59 0.40 16.74
CA ILE A 478 -18.28 0.64 17.34
C ILE A 478 -17.60 -0.73 17.38
N LEU A 479 -16.84 -1.03 16.33
CA LEU A 479 -15.93 -2.17 16.27
C LEU A 479 -14.87 -1.97 17.37
N SER A 480 -15.04 -2.70 18.46
CA SER A 480 -13.98 -2.92 19.44
C SER A 480 -12.77 -3.52 18.72
N ILE A 481 -11.62 -2.84 18.77
CA ILE A 481 -10.37 -3.22 18.09
C ILE A 481 -9.72 -4.50 18.68
N PHE A 482 -10.43 -5.28 19.50
CA PHE A 482 -9.98 -6.58 19.97
C PHE A 482 -11.10 -7.63 19.90
N GLY A 483 -10.86 -8.70 19.14
CA GLY A 483 -11.43 -10.03 19.44
C GLY A 483 -12.49 -10.56 18.50
N PHE A 484 -12.16 -11.71 17.91
CA PHE A 484 -13.03 -12.79 17.43
C PHE A 484 -14.54 -12.70 17.75
N ALA A 485 -15.34 -12.94 16.70
CA ALA A 485 -16.79 -13.00 16.71
C ALA A 485 -17.40 -13.87 17.83
N VAL A 486 -18.34 -13.33 18.61
CA VAL A 486 -19.50 -14.05 19.17
C VAL A 486 -20.70 -13.10 19.34
N ASN A 487 -21.80 -13.47 18.68
CA ASN A 487 -23.23 -13.17 18.87
C ASN A 487 -23.75 -11.91 19.63
N HIS A 488 -24.68 -11.25 18.96
CA HIS A 488 -25.73 -10.36 19.45
C HIS A 488 -26.35 -10.74 20.81
N GLN A 489 -26.41 -9.78 21.75
CA GLN A 489 -27.63 -9.38 22.47
C GLN A 489 -27.45 -8.10 23.34
N ARG A 490 -28.33 -7.12 23.09
CA ARG A 490 -28.88 -6.07 24.01
C ARG A 490 -28.02 -4.91 24.57
N ARG A 491 -28.52 -3.71 24.20
CA ARG A 491 -28.83 -2.50 25.00
C ARG A 491 -27.71 -1.56 25.50
N THR A 492 -27.83 -0.33 25.01
CA THR A 492 -27.43 0.96 25.58
C THR A 492 -27.76 1.13 27.07
N HIS A 493 -26.74 1.42 27.89
CA HIS A 493 -26.77 2.40 28.99
C HIS A 493 -25.33 2.80 29.37
N LEU A 494 -25.12 4.09 29.60
CA LEU A 494 -23.94 4.66 30.26
C LEU A 494 -23.66 3.92 31.58
N LEU A 495 -22.36 3.82 31.91
CA LEU A 495 -21.78 3.38 33.18
C LEU A 495 -21.92 1.88 33.51
N LEU A 496 -20.83 1.14 33.28
CA LEU A 496 -20.09 0.39 34.32
C LEU A 496 -18.92 -0.34 33.66
N LEU A 497 -17.70 0.12 33.96
CA LEU A 497 -16.61 -0.73 34.41
C LEU A 497 -16.64 -2.20 33.90
N ASN A 498 -16.03 -2.45 32.75
CA ASN A 498 -14.81 -3.25 32.90
C ASN A 498 -13.74 -2.21 33.17
N MET A 499 -13.50 -1.92 34.46
CA MET A 499 -12.28 -1.22 34.84
C MET A 499 -11.18 -2.06 34.22
N SER A 500 -10.51 -1.56 33.17
CA SER A 500 -9.11 -1.90 33.11
C SER A 500 -8.58 -1.55 34.49
N SER A 501 -7.90 -2.46 35.18
CA SER A 501 -7.36 -2.17 36.52
C SER A 501 -6.55 -0.87 36.56
N ILE A 502 -6.01 -0.49 35.40
CA ILE A 502 -5.23 0.70 35.17
C ILE A 502 -6.06 2.00 35.11
N ALA A 503 -7.37 1.96 34.84
CA ALA A 503 -8.22 3.14 34.84
C ALA A 503 -8.42 3.67 36.27
N GLY A 504 -8.27 4.98 36.45
CA GLY A 504 -8.28 5.59 37.77
C GLY A 504 -6.93 5.59 38.49
N THR A 505 -5.86 5.04 37.88
CA THR A 505 -4.51 5.09 38.46
C THR A 505 -4.11 6.52 38.75
N ARG A 506 -3.69 6.80 39.98
CA ARG A 506 -3.24 8.13 40.42
C ARG A 506 -1.80 8.32 39.94
N VAL A 507 -1.61 9.17 38.93
CA VAL A 507 -0.31 9.43 38.31
C VAL A 507 0.16 10.85 38.64
N ALA A 508 1.41 10.99 39.06
CA ALA A 508 2.10 12.27 39.11
C ALA A 508 3.14 12.37 37.98
N LEU A 509 3.27 13.55 37.39
CA LEU A 509 4.25 13.84 36.35
C LEU A 509 5.35 14.73 36.93
N VAL A 510 6.61 14.35 36.79
CA VAL A 510 7.77 15.17 37.16
C VAL A 510 8.37 15.75 35.88
N GLY A 511 8.29 17.07 35.73
CA GLY A 511 8.63 17.84 34.55
C GLY A 511 7.40 18.22 33.71
N ALA A 512 7.25 19.50 33.38
CA ALA A 512 6.21 20.02 32.48
C ALA A 512 6.71 20.25 31.04
N GLY A 513 7.85 19.63 30.69
CA GLY A 513 8.52 19.74 29.39
C GLY A 513 7.94 18.85 28.30
N ALA A 514 8.64 18.78 27.17
CA ALA A 514 8.19 18.09 25.96
C ALA A 514 7.94 16.58 26.17
N VAL A 515 8.69 15.93 27.05
CA VAL A 515 8.53 14.50 27.36
C VAL A 515 7.12 14.19 27.85
N ASN A 516 6.64 14.96 28.84
CA ASN A 516 5.34 14.73 29.44
C ASN A 516 4.19 15.39 28.68
N PHE A 517 4.42 16.54 28.01
CA PHE A 517 3.35 17.38 27.46
C PHE A 517 3.40 17.64 25.95
N GLY A 518 4.31 17.02 25.20
CA GLY A 518 4.46 17.33 23.77
C GLY A 518 5.39 18.51 23.51
N GLY A 519 6.11 18.43 22.40
CA GLY A 519 6.91 19.52 21.86
C GLY A 519 7.22 19.32 20.38
N PRO A 520 7.77 20.34 19.70
CA PRO A 520 8.08 20.27 18.27
C PRO A 520 9.22 19.28 17.95
N GLU A 521 9.96 18.82 18.96
CA GLU A 521 11.18 18.00 18.81
C GLU A 521 10.92 16.49 18.74
N GLY A 522 9.66 16.04 18.81
CA GLY A 522 9.31 14.62 18.66
C GLY A 522 7.93 14.24 19.21
N PRO A 523 7.52 12.95 19.05
CA PRO A 523 6.19 12.45 19.40
C PRO A 523 5.98 12.17 20.90
N TRP A 524 6.87 12.67 21.77
CA TRP A 524 6.84 12.48 23.22
C TRP A 524 5.65 13.22 23.82
N ASP A 525 4.77 12.53 24.54
CA ASP A 525 3.58 13.12 25.17
C ASP A 525 2.91 12.06 26.06
N HIS A 526 3.46 11.81 27.25
CA HIS A 526 2.85 10.84 28.18
C HIS A 526 1.47 11.30 28.65
N ALA A 527 1.24 12.62 28.80
CA ALA A 527 -0.05 13.18 29.19
C ALA A 527 -1.17 12.67 28.26
N SER A 528 -1.03 12.84 26.94
CA SER A 528 -2.03 12.38 25.97
C SER A 528 -2.24 10.86 25.97
N ARG A 529 -1.24 10.08 26.36
CA ARG A 529 -1.35 8.60 26.42
C ARG A 529 -2.03 8.16 27.70
N LEU A 530 -1.68 8.76 28.83
CA LEU A 530 -2.32 8.52 30.13
C LEU A 530 -3.80 8.94 30.11
N GLU A 531 -4.14 10.02 29.40
CA GLU A 531 -5.53 10.41 29.11
C GLU A 531 -6.30 9.28 28.43
N LYS A 532 -5.75 8.69 27.37
CA LYS A 532 -6.36 7.56 26.64
C LYS A 532 -6.46 6.28 27.49
N LEU A 533 -5.55 6.09 28.44
CA LEU A 533 -5.55 4.95 29.37
C LEU A 533 -6.49 5.15 30.56
N GLY A 534 -7.13 6.32 30.69
CA GLY A 534 -8.04 6.64 31.78
C GLY A 534 -7.37 6.80 33.13
N ALA A 535 -6.07 7.15 33.17
CA ALA A 535 -5.38 7.51 34.40
C ALA A 535 -5.93 8.85 34.94
N ILE A 536 -5.64 9.16 36.21
CA ILE A 536 -5.96 10.46 36.83
C ILE A 536 -4.66 11.14 37.17
N ILE A 537 -4.40 12.31 36.58
CA ILE A 537 -3.21 13.10 36.88
C ILE A 537 -3.46 13.88 38.16
N VAL A 538 -2.78 13.48 39.23
CA VAL A 538 -2.99 14.06 40.57
C VAL A 538 -2.02 15.20 40.88
N ALA A 539 -0.85 15.23 40.23
CA ALA A 539 0.12 16.30 40.41
C ALA A 539 1.06 16.46 39.21
N VAL A 540 1.55 17.67 39.02
CA VAL A 540 2.70 17.98 38.16
C VAL A 540 3.76 18.69 38.99
N VAL A 541 4.99 18.15 39.00
CA VAL A 541 6.13 18.75 39.69
C VAL A 541 7.01 19.46 38.67
N ASP A 542 7.16 20.77 38.78
CA ASP A 542 8.08 21.55 37.95
C ASP A 542 8.56 22.79 38.72
N PRO A 543 9.87 23.11 38.72
CA PRO A 543 10.36 24.32 39.38
C PRO A 543 9.79 25.61 38.78
N ILE A 544 9.31 25.58 37.53
CA ILE A 544 8.65 26.68 36.84
C ILE A 544 7.12 26.47 36.92
N THR A 545 6.59 26.64 38.13
CA THR A 545 5.21 26.29 38.48
C THR A 545 4.15 27.00 37.63
N ASN A 546 4.39 28.25 37.21
CA ASN A 546 3.48 28.98 36.34
C ASN A 546 3.36 28.33 34.94
N LYS A 547 4.45 27.84 34.36
CA LYS A 547 4.41 27.12 33.07
C LYS A 547 3.71 25.77 33.20
N ALA A 548 3.93 25.07 34.30
CA ALA A 548 3.21 23.82 34.57
C ALA A 548 1.71 24.07 34.72
N GLN A 549 1.31 25.16 35.39
CA GLN A 549 -0.10 25.54 35.53
C GLN A 549 -0.75 25.82 34.17
N GLU A 550 -0.09 26.57 33.28
CA GLU A 550 -0.58 26.83 31.92
C GLU A 550 -0.82 25.53 31.13
N LYS A 551 0.07 24.54 31.24
CA LYS A 551 -0.08 23.23 30.59
C LYS A 551 -1.28 22.46 31.14
N ILE A 552 -1.48 22.47 32.45
CA ILE A 552 -2.64 21.82 33.10
C ILE A 552 -3.94 22.50 32.68
N ASP A 553 -3.99 23.83 32.69
CA ASP A 553 -5.19 24.57 32.33
C ASP A 553 -5.59 24.31 30.87
N ALA A 554 -4.62 24.21 29.96
CA ALA A 554 -4.85 23.80 28.58
C ALA A 554 -5.45 22.38 28.48
N ARG A 555 -5.00 21.43 29.31
CA ARG A 555 -5.57 20.06 29.35
C ARG A 555 -6.96 20.02 29.96
N ARG A 556 -7.22 20.79 31.03
CA ARG A 556 -8.55 20.94 31.65
C ARG A 556 -9.58 21.55 30.71
N ALA A 557 -9.16 22.43 29.80
CA ALA A 557 -10.04 23.01 28.79
C ALA A 557 -10.53 21.97 27.75
N ASN A 558 -9.85 20.83 27.61
CA ASN A 558 -10.29 19.75 26.74
C ASN A 558 -11.42 18.95 27.42
N LYS A 559 -12.65 19.10 26.92
CA LYS A 559 -13.86 18.49 27.52
C LYS A 559 -13.82 16.96 27.58
N ASP A 560 -13.13 16.32 26.64
CA ASP A 560 -13.09 14.86 26.56
C ASP A 560 -12.21 14.26 27.67
N PHE A 561 -11.22 15.03 28.15
CA PHE A 561 -10.24 14.58 29.14
C PHE A 561 -10.16 15.44 30.40
N ALA A 562 -11.01 16.46 30.56
CA ALA A 562 -10.98 17.35 31.72
C ALA A 562 -10.99 16.58 33.05
N HIS A 563 -11.80 15.52 33.13
CA HIS A 563 -11.92 14.63 34.29
C HIS A 563 -10.61 13.95 34.74
N VAL A 564 -9.64 13.80 33.82
CA VAL A 564 -8.29 13.28 34.12
C VAL A 564 -7.46 14.30 34.91
N TRP A 565 -7.73 15.60 34.72
CA TRP A 565 -6.93 16.72 35.21
C TRP A 565 -7.63 17.59 36.28
N ASP A 566 -8.91 17.34 36.57
CA ASP A 566 -9.71 18.16 37.49
C ASP A 566 -9.04 18.34 38.87
N LYS A 567 -8.35 17.31 39.35
CA LYS A 567 -7.70 17.29 40.66
C LYS A 567 -6.19 17.55 40.60
N THR A 568 -5.65 17.91 39.44
CA THR A 568 -4.21 18.13 39.30
C THR A 568 -3.74 19.38 40.03
N GLU A 569 -2.74 19.22 40.88
CA GLU A 569 -2.07 20.34 41.56
C GLU A 569 -0.62 20.49 41.06
N VAL A 570 -0.11 21.72 41.11
CA VAL A 570 1.28 22.02 40.73
C VAL A 570 2.14 22.13 41.98
N TYR A 571 3.28 21.46 41.96
CA TYR A 571 4.29 21.50 43.02
C TYR A 571 5.63 21.96 42.47
N GLY A 572 6.36 22.76 43.24
CA GLY A 572 7.73 23.16 42.91
C GLY A 572 8.79 22.14 43.37
N ASP A 573 8.44 21.29 44.34
CA ASP A 573 9.33 20.30 44.95
C ASP A 573 8.71 18.90 44.94
N LEU A 574 9.54 17.88 44.67
CA LEU A 574 9.10 16.50 44.56
C LEU A 574 8.70 15.92 45.91
N GLN A 575 9.45 16.20 46.97
CA GLN A 575 9.20 15.63 48.29
C GLN A 575 7.90 16.19 48.89
N GLU A 576 7.66 17.49 48.73
CA GLU A 576 6.39 18.12 49.10
C GLU A 576 5.19 17.45 48.41
N MET A 577 5.29 17.20 47.10
CA MET A 577 4.26 16.50 46.33
C MET A 577 4.05 15.07 46.84
N LEU A 578 5.12 14.32 47.07
CA LEU A 578 5.03 12.93 47.54
C LEU A 578 4.35 12.85 48.91
N ASP A 579 4.67 13.77 49.82
CA ASP A 579 4.09 13.82 51.16
C ASP A 579 2.60 14.20 51.14
N ALA A 580 2.22 15.14 50.28
CA ALA A 580 0.86 15.64 50.16
C ALA A 580 -0.07 14.69 49.37
N VAL A 581 0.38 14.21 48.20
CA VAL A 581 -0.47 13.60 47.18
C VAL A 581 -0.44 12.07 47.22
N LYS A 582 0.71 11.49 47.59
CA LYS A 582 0.96 10.03 47.61
C LYS A 582 0.45 9.34 46.32
N PRO A 583 1.03 9.66 45.16
CA PRO A 583 0.61 9.07 43.89
C PRO A 583 0.88 7.56 43.86
N THR A 584 0.09 6.82 43.08
CA THR A 584 0.36 5.39 42.82
C THR A 584 1.60 5.24 41.95
N VAL A 585 1.72 6.11 40.94
CA VAL A 585 2.75 6.05 39.92
C VAL A 585 3.34 7.44 39.69
N VAL A 586 4.65 7.50 39.47
CA VAL A 586 5.35 8.73 39.07
C VAL A 586 6.04 8.52 37.73
N PHE A 587 5.73 9.39 36.76
CA PHE A 587 6.46 9.50 35.49
C PHE A 587 7.50 10.61 35.61
N ILE A 588 8.77 10.28 35.43
CA ILE A 588 9.89 11.21 35.51
C ILE A 588 10.36 11.54 34.09
N GLY A 589 10.08 12.77 33.65
CA GLY A 589 10.36 13.29 32.32
C GLY A 589 11.13 14.61 32.35
N VAL A 590 12.18 14.66 33.18
CA VAL A 590 13.11 15.80 33.32
C VAL A 590 14.44 15.49 32.63
N PRO A 591 15.29 16.49 32.33
CA PRO A 591 16.58 16.23 31.68
C PRO A 591 17.48 15.27 32.51
N PRO A 592 18.35 14.46 31.87
CA PRO A 592 19.14 13.41 32.54
C PRO A 592 20.18 13.90 33.54
N SER A 593 20.45 15.21 33.58
CA SER A 593 21.27 15.82 34.63
C SER A 593 20.57 15.91 35.99
N PHE A 594 19.26 15.62 36.05
CA PHE A 594 18.43 15.72 37.24
C PHE A 594 17.87 14.38 37.72
N HIS A 595 18.30 13.25 37.17
CA HIS A 595 17.86 11.92 37.61
C HIS A 595 18.95 10.85 37.38
N GLY A 596 18.69 9.63 37.85
CA GLY A 596 19.59 8.49 37.71
C GLY A 596 20.91 8.61 38.47
N CYS A 597 21.01 9.51 39.46
CA CYS A 597 22.23 9.77 40.23
C CYS A 597 21.94 10.18 41.68
N PHE A 598 22.96 10.11 42.54
CA PHE A 598 22.82 10.44 43.96
C PHE A 598 22.58 11.92 44.23
N LYS A 599 23.05 12.79 43.33
CA LYS A 599 22.88 14.24 43.44
C LYS A 599 21.40 14.66 43.35
N PHE A 600 20.63 13.98 42.51
CA PHE A 600 19.20 14.21 42.33
C PHE A 600 18.47 12.86 42.34
N PRO A 601 18.24 12.29 43.54
CA PRO A 601 17.83 10.90 43.68
C PRO A 601 16.30 10.74 43.54
N LEU A 602 15.73 11.22 42.44
CA LEU A 602 14.26 11.33 42.25
C LEU A 602 13.58 9.95 42.32
N GLU A 603 14.19 8.94 41.71
CA GLU A 603 13.69 7.56 41.71
C GLU A 603 13.66 7.00 43.14
N LEU A 604 14.75 7.18 43.91
CA LEU A 604 14.80 6.73 45.30
C LEU A 604 13.78 7.48 46.18
N GLN A 605 13.55 8.78 45.96
CA GLN A 605 12.50 9.53 46.67
C GLN A 605 11.11 8.94 46.41
N CYS A 606 10.78 8.69 45.13
CA CYS A 606 9.51 8.09 44.74
C CYS A 606 9.32 6.68 45.34
N LEU A 607 10.35 5.83 45.24
CA LEU A 607 10.32 4.48 45.79
C LEU A 607 10.20 4.50 47.32
N ARG A 608 10.90 5.40 48.02
CA ARG A 608 10.78 5.58 49.48
C ARG A 608 9.35 5.94 49.87
N ALA A 609 8.71 6.83 49.11
CA ALA A 609 7.31 7.21 49.28
C ALA A 609 6.30 6.10 48.90
N GLY A 610 6.75 5.00 48.28
CA GLY A 610 5.91 3.86 47.92
C GLY A 610 5.27 3.96 46.55
N ALA A 611 5.77 4.84 45.67
CA ALA A 611 5.25 4.99 44.32
C ALA A 611 6.05 4.13 43.30
N HIS A 612 5.34 3.58 42.31
CA HIS A 612 5.96 2.95 41.14
C HIS A 612 6.54 4.03 40.22
N VAL A 613 7.60 3.71 39.47
CA VAL A 613 8.35 4.70 38.69
C VAL A 613 8.42 4.32 37.22
N PHE A 614 7.98 5.24 36.35
CA PHE A 614 8.37 5.26 34.94
C PHE A 614 9.41 6.35 34.76
N LEU A 615 10.56 6.01 34.19
CA LEU A 615 11.66 6.93 33.96
C LEU A 615 11.91 7.07 32.47
N GLU A 616 11.95 8.29 31.96
CA GLU A 616 12.36 8.49 30.58
C GLU A 616 13.87 8.40 30.37
N LYS A 617 14.24 7.94 29.17
CA LYS A 617 15.63 7.85 28.72
C LYS A 617 16.19 9.23 28.36
N PRO A 618 17.52 9.39 28.41
CA PRO A 618 18.53 8.43 28.85
C PRO A 618 18.59 8.37 30.37
N LEU A 619 19.14 7.28 30.89
CA LEU A 619 19.11 7.01 32.33
C LEU A 619 19.70 8.12 33.20
N SER A 620 20.81 8.73 32.77
CA SER A 620 21.48 9.82 33.51
C SER A 620 22.49 10.58 32.64
N ASN A 621 23.15 11.59 33.21
CA ASN A 621 24.36 12.22 32.68
C ASN A 621 25.56 12.10 33.66
N ALA A 622 25.42 11.29 34.72
CA ALA A 622 26.49 11.03 35.68
C ALA A 622 27.48 9.95 35.19
N PRO A 623 28.70 9.87 35.77
CA PRO A 623 29.64 8.79 35.47
C PRO A 623 29.02 7.40 35.64
N VAL A 624 29.35 6.48 34.73
CA VAL A 624 28.75 5.14 34.67
C VAL A 624 28.91 4.36 35.98
N ASP A 625 30.04 4.52 36.68
CA ASP A 625 30.28 3.86 37.97
C ASP A 625 29.37 4.40 39.08
N GLU A 626 29.06 5.70 39.07
CA GLU A 626 28.09 6.32 39.98
C GLU A 626 26.67 5.82 39.66
N VAL A 627 26.28 5.83 38.39
CA VAL A 627 24.97 5.34 37.94
C VAL A 627 24.78 3.86 38.29
N THR A 628 25.84 3.04 38.18
CA THR A 628 25.80 1.61 38.55
C THR A 628 25.58 1.42 40.06
N LYS A 629 26.24 2.22 40.90
CA LYS A 629 26.01 2.19 42.36
C LYS A 629 24.60 2.64 42.69
N TYR A 630 24.13 3.72 42.08
CA TYR A 630 22.76 4.24 42.26
C TYR A 630 21.71 3.20 41.84
N ALA A 631 21.90 2.54 40.70
CA ALA A 631 21.03 1.47 40.22
C ALA A 631 20.90 0.31 41.22
N THR A 632 21.99 -0.02 41.92
CA THR A 632 21.97 -1.06 42.97
C THR A 632 21.04 -0.67 44.12
N GLU A 633 21.02 0.60 44.53
CA GLU A 633 20.09 1.09 45.55
C GLU A 633 18.65 1.12 45.05
N VAL A 634 18.42 1.57 43.81
CA VAL A 634 17.10 1.57 43.18
C VAL A 634 16.53 0.15 43.12
N GLU A 635 17.31 -0.83 42.66
CA GLU A 635 16.90 -2.23 42.57
C GLU A 635 16.67 -2.85 43.94
N SER A 636 17.53 -2.57 44.92
CA SER A 636 17.36 -3.03 46.30
C SER A 636 16.03 -2.54 46.88
N LEU A 637 15.78 -1.23 46.78
CA LEU A 637 14.60 -0.60 47.36
C LEU A 637 13.31 -1.00 46.63
N ARG A 638 13.36 -1.08 45.30
CA ARG A 638 12.26 -1.59 44.48
C ARG A 638 11.84 -2.98 44.94
N LYS A 639 12.81 -3.90 45.11
CA LYS A 639 12.54 -5.28 45.54
C LYS A 639 12.02 -5.34 46.96
N GLU A 640 12.62 -4.60 47.88
CA GLU A 640 12.18 -4.49 49.27
C GLU A 640 10.70 -4.08 49.36
N LYS A 641 10.31 -3.05 48.59
CA LYS A 641 8.96 -2.49 48.61
C LYS A 641 8.01 -3.12 47.60
N LYS A 642 8.47 -4.10 46.80
CA LYS A 642 7.71 -4.75 45.71
C LYS A 642 7.12 -3.76 44.70
N LEU A 643 7.88 -2.73 44.37
CA LEU A 643 7.48 -1.71 43.40
C LEU A 643 7.91 -2.08 41.98
N ILE A 644 7.35 -1.39 40.99
CA ILE A 644 7.70 -1.54 39.58
C ILE A 644 8.45 -0.29 39.14
N VAL A 645 9.57 -0.50 38.44
CA VAL A 645 10.37 0.51 37.76
C VAL A 645 10.50 0.11 36.29
N SER A 646 10.15 1.01 35.39
CA SER A 646 10.30 0.84 33.94
C SER A 646 11.04 2.04 33.36
N VAL A 647 11.83 1.81 32.31
CA VAL A 647 12.57 2.88 31.61
C VAL A 647 12.10 2.96 30.16
N GLY A 648 11.89 4.17 29.65
CA GLY A 648 11.30 4.49 28.34
C GLY A 648 12.16 4.08 27.13
N TYR A 649 12.14 2.80 26.78
CA TYR A 649 12.80 2.25 25.59
C TYR A 649 11.74 1.57 24.70
N MET A 650 10.89 2.41 24.13
CA MET A 650 9.66 2.04 23.43
C MET A 650 9.84 1.05 22.28
N PHE A 651 11.00 0.99 21.61
CA PHE A 651 11.21 0.01 20.53
C PHE A 651 11.13 -1.44 21.02
N ARG A 652 11.32 -1.71 22.31
CA ARG A 652 11.07 -3.04 22.89
C ARG A 652 9.58 -3.43 22.85
N TYR A 653 8.69 -2.44 22.75
CA TYR A 653 7.23 -2.56 22.72
C TYR A 653 6.63 -2.44 21.32
N SER A 654 7.45 -2.27 20.28
CA SER A 654 6.94 -2.18 18.91
C SER A 654 6.50 -3.54 18.36
N LYS A 655 5.47 -3.54 17.51
CA LYS A 655 5.02 -4.72 16.77
C LYS A 655 6.08 -5.23 15.81
N PHE A 656 6.86 -4.33 15.21
CA PHE A 656 7.99 -4.76 14.37
C PHE A 656 9.06 -5.47 15.20
N GLY A 657 9.32 -5.03 16.44
CA GLY A 657 10.25 -5.68 17.37
C GLY A 657 9.78 -7.08 17.76
N GLU A 658 8.48 -7.24 18.02
CA GLU A 658 7.85 -8.55 18.25
C GLU A 658 7.98 -9.46 17.03
N LYS A 659 7.70 -8.95 15.83
CA LYS A 659 7.84 -9.73 14.59
C LYS A 659 9.28 -10.14 14.32
N ILE A 660 10.26 -9.28 14.61
CA ILE A 660 11.69 -9.64 14.51
C ILE A 660 11.99 -10.79 15.46
N LYS A 661 11.56 -10.72 16.72
CA LYS A 661 11.76 -11.81 17.69
C LYS A 661 11.13 -13.12 17.22
N GLU A 662 9.93 -13.06 16.64
CA GLU A 662 9.26 -14.21 16.03
C GLU A 662 10.12 -14.81 14.90
N LEU A 663 10.62 -13.99 13.97
CA LEU A 663 11.43 -14.43 12.84
C LEU A 663 12.80 -14.97 13.24
N LEU A 664 13.35 -14.51 14.36
CA LEU A 664 14.63 -14.98 14.91
C LEU A 664 14.49 -16.24 15.78
N GLN A 665 13.29 -16.77 16.01
CA GLN A 665 13.12 -17.99 16.81
C GLN A 665 13.93 -19.15 16.22
N GLY A 666 14.80 -19.74 17.06
CA GLY A 666 15.68 -20.84 16.66
C GLY A 666 16.87 -20.42 15.78
N LYS A 667 17.09 -19.12 15.55
CA LYS A 667 18.21 -18.59 14.76
C LYS A 667 19.16 -17.76 15.62
N GLN A 668 20.46 -17.88 15.34
CA GLN A 668 21.48 -17.04 15.95
C GLN A 668 21.75 -15.83 15.05
N VAL A 669 21.68 -14.63 15.64
CA VAL A 669 22.06 -13.41 14.93
C VAL A 669 23.58 -13.43 14.72
N VAL A 670 24.00 -13.14 13.49
CA VAL A 670 25.42 -13.03 13.10
C VAL A 670 25.85 -11.57 13.11
N CYS A 671 24.98 -10.67 12.63
CA CYS A 671 25.29 -9.26 12.51
C CYS A 671 24.03 -8.41 12.71
N LEU A 672 24.18 -7.28 13.43
CA LEU A 672 23.17 -6.23 13.51
C LEU A 672 23.82 -4.88 13.19
N MET A 673 23.24 -4.17 12.23
CA MET A 673 23.63 -2.83 11.82
C MET A 673 22.49 -1.86 12.08
N ALA A 674 22.76 -0.80 12.83
CA ALA A 674 21.78 0.26 13.10
C ALA A 674 22.25 1.59 12.53
N ARG A 675 21.31 2.39 12.05
CA ARG A 675 21.57 3.76 11.59
C ARG A 675 20.56 4.71 12.21
N TYR A 676 21.06 5.83 12.72
CA TYR A 676 20.26 6.95 13.17
C TYR A 676 20.92 8.27 12.76
N ASN A 677 20.34 8.94 11.77
CA ASN A 677 20.75 10.26 11.34
C ASN A 677 19.63 11.25 11.65
N CYS A 678 19.89 12.19 12.56
CA CYS A 678 18.90 13.19 12.94
C CYS A 678 18.80 14.28 11.88
N ALA A 679 17.57 14.80 11.70
CA ALA A 679 17.33 15.99 10.91
C ALA A 679 17.72 17.22 11.74
N TYR A 680 18.99 17.62 11.70
CA TYR A 680 19.55 18.55 12.68
C TYR A 680 18.92 19.95 12.64
N THR A 681 18.32 20.35 11.51
CA THR A 681 17.55 21.60 11.40
C THR A 681 16.27 21.59 12.24
N ALA A 682 15.76 20.42 12.62
CA ALA A 682 14.59 20.25 13.49
C ALA A 682 14.95 20.18 14.99
N ILE A 683 16.21 20.46 15.36
CA ILE A 683 16.70 20.45 16.75
C ILE A 683 17.04 21.90 17.17
N PRO A 684 16.03 22.73 17.49
CA PRO A 684 16.22 24.15 17.75
C PRO A 684 16.78 24.46 19.14
N SER A 685 16.70 23.53 20.11
CA SER A 685 17.17 23.78 21.46
C SER A 685 18.71 23.69 21.56
N PRO A 686 19.41 24.75 22.00
CA PRO A 686 20.87 24.72 22.21
C PRO A 686 21.34 23.67 23.21
N PHE A 687 20.45 23.23 24.12
CA PHE A 687 20.72 22.15 25.08
C PHE A 687 21.20 20.87 24.39
N TRP A 688 20.67 20.57 23.21
CA TRP A 688 21.03 19.38 22.43
C TRP A 688 22.40 19.46 21.76
N TRP A 689 22.94 20.67 21.60
CA TRP A 689 24.18 20.93 20.87
C TRP A 689 25.41 21.03 21.79
N ASP A 690 25.19 21.00 23.11
CA ASP A 690 26.24 20.91 24.12
C ASP A 690 26.21 19.54 24.81
N SER A 691 27.15 18.67 24.43
CA SER A 691 27.25 17.30 24.95
C SER A 691 27.56 17.23 26.45
N LYS A 692 28.00 18.32 27.09
CA LYS A 692 28.19 18.36 28.55
C LYS A 692 26.86 18.28 29.29
N HIS A 693 25.78 18.81 28.70
CA HIS A 693 24.48 18.93 29.36
C HIS A 693 23.59 17.70 29.14
N CYS A 694 23.60 17.16 27.92
CA CYS A 694 22.74 16.04 27.52
C CYS A 694 23.51 14.73 27.29
N GLY A 695 24.84 14.70 27.41
CA GLY A 695 25.65 13.52 27.07
C GLY A 695 25.86 13.34 25.56
N GLY A 696 25.24 14.18 24.74
CA GLY A 696 25.33 14.21 23.28
C GLY A 696 24.42 13.19 22.57
N PRO A 697 24.26 13.30 21.24
CA PRO A 697 23.24 12.53 20.54
C PRO A 697 23.34 11.01 20.56
N ILE A 698 24.55 10.48 20.75
CA ILE A 698 24.77 9.04 20.95
C ILE A 698 24.06 8.54 22.22
N VAL A 699 24.18 9.30 23.31
CA VAL A 699 23.62 8.95 24.61
C VAL A 699 22.12 9.22 24.66
N GLU A 700 21.65 10.23 23.92
CA GLU A 700 20.27 10.73 24.04
C GLU A 700 19.29 10.20 23.01
N GLN A 701 19.68 10.15 21.73
CA GLN A 701 18.76 9.74 20.66
C GLN A 701 19.17 8.40 20.03
N ALA A 702 20.45 8.20 19.74
CA ALA A 702 20.95 6.93 19.20
C ALA A 702 20.84 5.78 20.22
N THR A 703 20.65 6.10 21.50
CA THR A 703 20.46 5.15 22.59
C THR A 703 19.33 4.16 22.33
N HIS A 704 18.25 4.57 21.65
CA HIS A 704 17.17 3.67 21.24
C HIS A 704 17.65 2.54 20.32
N PHE A 705 18.64 2.81 19.47
CA PHE A 705 19.22 1.83 18.55
C PHE A 705 20.24 0.93 19.25
N ALA A 706 21.02 1.48 20.18
CA ALA A 706 21.88 0.69 21.05
C ALA A 706 21.05 -0.28 21.93
N ASP A 707 19.92 0.20 22.45
CA ASP A 707 19.01 -0.57 23.29
C ASP A 707 18.32 -1.70 22.52
N ILE A 708 17.66 -1.38 21.41
CA ILE A 708 16.95 -2.41 20.62
C ILE A 708 17.93 -3.45 20.06
N ALA A 709 19.17 -3.05 19.75
CA ALA A 709 20.22 -4.00 19.37
C ALA A 709 20.55 -4.98 20.50
N ARG A 710 20.72 -4.48 21.74
CA ARG A 710 20.91 -5.33 22.93
C ARG A 710 19.69 -6.22 23.20
N TYR A 711 18.48 -5.69 23.04
CA TYR A 711 17.24 -6.41 23.29
C TYR A 711 17.00 -7.56 22.30
N LEU A 712 17.45 -7.40 21.05
CA LEU A 712 17.28 -8.40 19.99
C LEU A 712 18.42 -9.42 19.95
N VAL A 713 19.65 -9.03 20.28
CA VAL A 713 20.85 -9.86 20.09
C VAL A 713 21.46 -10.36 21.40
N GLY A 714 21.42 -9.54 22.45
CA GLY A 714 21.99 -9.85 23.76
C GLY A 714 23.00 -8.80 24.24
N GLU A 715 23.76 -9.15 25.28
CA GLU A 715 24.70 -8.23 25.92
C GLU A 715 25.97 -7.99 25.10
N VAL A 716 26.55 -6.80 25.27
CA VAL A 716 27.77 -6.37 24.58
C VAL A 716 29.02 -6.78 25.36
N ASP A 717 30.06 -7.18 24.63
CA ASP A 717 31.42 -7.24 25.15
C ASP A 717 32.06 -5.84 25.10
N MET A 718 32.04 -5.17 26.25
CA MET A 718 32.42 -3.75 26.38
C MET A 718 33.88 -3.46 26.03
N ASP A 719 34.76 -4.47 26.08
CA ASP A 719 36.17 -4.31 25.75
C ASP A 719 36.42 -4.26 24.23
N THR A 720 35.43 -4.69 23.44
CA THR A 720 35.50 -4.72 21.97
C THR A 720 34.95 -3.47 21.30
N VAL A 721 34.38 -2.55 22.09
CA VAL A 721 33.78 -1.31 21.57
C VAL A 721 34.85 -0.45 20.92
N TYR A 722 34.70 -0.24 19.61
CA TYR A 722 35.54 0.64 18.80
C TYR A 722 34.68 1.71 18.16
N SER A 723 35.09 2.98 18.27
CA SER A 723 34.37 4.10 17.66
C SER A 723 35.29 5.18 17.13
N ARG A 724 34.86 5.82 16.05
CA ARG A 724 35.46 7.00 15.42
C ARG A 724 34.39 8.06 15.19
N SER A 725 34.79 9.33 15.24
CA SER A 725 33.90 10.45 15.00
C SER A 725 34.49 11.48 14.03
N VAL A 726 33.61 12.19 13.32
CA VAL A 726 33.92 13.45 12.66
C VAL A 726 33.56 14.57 13.64
N LYS A 727 34.56 15.29 14.14
CA LYS A 727 34.36 16.40 15.08
C LYS A 727 33.63 17.55 14.40
N ALA A 728 32.92 18.36 15.19
CA ALA A 728 32.33 19.60 14.69
C ALA A 728 33.43 20.57 14.25
N SER A 729 33.20 21.25 13.12
CA SER A 729 33.97 22.44 12.72
C SER A 729 33.01 23.60 12.46
N LEU A 730 33.50 24.80 12.72
CA LEU A 730 32.82 26.06 12.40
C LEU A 730 33.43 26.75 11.17
N LYS A 731 34.47 26.17 10.56
CA LYS A 731 35.12 26.75 9.38
C LYS A 731 34.47 26.19 8.10
N PRO A 732 33.89 27.06 7.24
CA PRO A 732 33.36 26.61 5.96
C PRO A 732 34.41 25.84 5.15
N GLY A 733 34.02 24.67 4.63
CA GLY A 733 34.90 23.78 3.85
C GLY A 733 35.59 22.68 4.67
N ASP A 734 35.60 22.75 6.00
CA ASP A 734 36.06 21.63 6.84
C ASP A 734 35.05 20.47 6.81
N ILE A 735 35.54 19.23 6.94
CA ILE A 735 34.71 18.01 6.94
C ILE A 735 33.62 17.99 8.03
N GLY A 736 33.85 18.73 9.13
CA GLY A 736 32.93 18.85 10.26
C GLY A 736 31.98 20.05 10.19
N TYR A 737 31.98 20.81 9.10
CA TYR A 737 31.16 22.02 8.97
C TYR A 737 29.72 21.69 8.56
N LEU A 738 28.75 22.37 9.20
CA LEU A 738 27.33 22.29 8.86
C LEU A 738 26.83 23.68 8.44
N GLU A 739 26.11 23.76 7.33
CA GLU A 739 25.66 25.04 6.75
C GLU A 739 24.40 25.62 7.39
N LYS A 740 23.55 24.78 7.99
CA LYS A 740 22.19 25.15 8.41
C LYS A 740 21.92 24.87 9.87
N VAL A 741 22.93 25.03 10.72
CA VAL A 741 22.80 24.78 12.16
C VAL A 741 21.74 25.75 12.72
N PRO A 742 20.71 25.26 13.43
CA PRO A 742 19.61 26.10 13.92
C PRO A 742 19.98 26.91 15.18
N VAL A 743 21.19 26.69 15.73
CA VAL A 743 21.70 27.32 16.94
C VAL A 743 23.09 27.89 16.70
N ASP A 744 23.49 28.84 17.54
CA ASP A 744 24.84 29.38 17.52
C ASP A 744 25.82 28.43 18.24
N GLU A 745 26.55 27.60 17.49
CA GLU A 745 27.58 26.71 18.05
C GLU A 745 28.87 27.43 18.49
N THR A 746 29.02 28.73 18.21
CA THR A 746 30.21 29.49 18.64
C THR A 746 30.26 29.62 20.17
N VAL A 747 29.10 29.60 20.83
CA VAL A 747 28.99 29.66 22.31
C VAL A 747 29.25 28.32 22.98
N VAL A 748 29.25 27.23 22.22
CA VAL A 748 29.54 25.88 22.74
C VAL A 748 31.05 25.65 22.68
N PRO A 749 31.72 25.31 23.81
CA PRO A 749 33.14 24.98 23.81
C PRO A 749 33.45 23.85 22.84
N GLU A 750 34.59 23.94 22.13
CA GLU A 750 34.96 22.95 21.10
C GLU A 750 34.93 21.50 21.59
N ALA A 751 35.40 21.27 22.82
CA ALA A 751 35.40 19.95 23.46
C ALA A 751 34.00 19.38 23.73
N ASN A 752 32.98 20.22 23.75
CA ASN A 752 31.61 19.83 24.06
C ASN A 752 30.68 19.82 22.83
N ARG A 753 31.14 20.35 21.68
CA ARG A 753 30.31 20.41 20.47
C ARG A 753 29.92 19.03 20.00
N VAL A 754 28.69 18.92 19.53
CA VAL A 754 28.16 17.65 19.00
C VAL A 754 28.93 17.25 17.73
N PRO A 755 29.55 16.07 17.71
CA PRO A 755 30.20 15.53 16.52
C PRO A 755 29.19 15.29 15.39
N ARG A 756 29.66 15.43 14.14
CA ARG A 756 28.80 15.39 12.96
C ARG A 756 28.43 13.96 12.55
N ALA A 757 29.35 13.02 12.74
CA ALA A 757 29.13 11.62 12.47
C ALA A 757 29.89 10.75 13.47
N HIS A 758 29.35 9.57 13.76
CA HIS A 758 29.96 8.50 14.50
C HIS A 758 29.76 7.18 13.77
N VAL A 759 30.78 6.34 13.83
CA VAL A 759 30.65 4.91 13.53
C VAL A 759 31.18 4.15 14.72
N ALA A 760 30.40 3.21 15.22
CA ALA A 760 30.77 2.34 16.33
C ALA A 760 30.57 0.87 15.94
N ASN A 761 31.48 0.01 16.38
CA ASN A 761 31.40 -1.44 16.22
C ASN A 761 31.72 -2.12 17.55
N TRP A 762 31.13 -3.29 17.78
CA TRP A 762 31.40 -4.12 18.95
C TRP A 762 31.05 -5.58 18.66
N TYR A 763 31.52 -6.48 19.52
CA TYR A 763 30.98 -7.83 19.62
C TYR A 763 29.91 -7.90 20.70
N PHE A 764 28.86 -8.66 20.43
CA PHE A 764 28.00 -9.19 21.47
C PHE A 764 28.71 -10.36 22.17
N LYS A 765 28.33 -10.66 23.42
CA LYS A 765 28.87 -11.82 24.16
C LYS A 765 28.61 -13.16 23.47
N SER A 766 27.62 -13.22 22.58
CA SER A 766 27.34 -14.37 21.71
C SER A 766 28.38 -14.56 20.59
N GLY A 767 29.24 -13.57 20.34
CA GLY A 767 30.14 -13.52 19.19
C GLY A 767 29.56 -12.81 17.96
N ALA A 768 28.28 -12.39 18.00
CA ALA A 768 27.66 -11.62 16.93
C ALA A 768 28.29 -10.23 16.78
N LEU A 769 28.26 -9.65 15.58
CA LEU A 769 28.74 -8.30 15.31
C LEU A 769 27.64 -7.26 15.51
N GLY A 770 27.96 -6.17 16.20
CA GLY A 770 27.10 -4.99 16.34
C GLY A 770 27.74 -3.76 15.70
N ASN A 771 26.92 -2.96 15.04
CA ASN A 771 27.32 -1.70 14.42
C ASN A 771 26.26 -0.60 14.65
N LEU A 772 26.72 0.63 14.90
CA LEU A 772 25.89 1.82 14.96
C LEU A 772 26.53 2.95 14.15
N VAL A 773 25.80 3.45 13.17
CA VAL A 773 26.10 4.71 12.47
C VAL A 773 25.17 5.79 12.98
N HIS A 774 25.75 6.88 13.48
CA HIS A 774 25.00 8.04 13.94
C HIS A 774 25.46 9.31 13.22
N GLY A 775 24.55 10.20 12.85
CA GLY A 775 24.91 11.46 12.20
C GLY A 775 23.97 12.62 12.50
N ALA A 776 24.54 13.82 12.63
CA ALA A 776 23.85 15.10 12.62
C ALA A 776 24.09 15.80 11.28
N LEU A 777 23.77 15.10 10.18
CA LEU A 777 24.11 15.51 8.81
C LEU A 777 22.90 15.74 7.91
N VAL A 778 21.71 15.25 8.29
CA VAL A 778 20.51 15.35 7.46
C VAL A 778 19.85 16.71 7.66
N GLN A 779 19.63 17.43 6.57
CA GLN A 779 18.84 18.67 6.54
C GLN A 779 17.36 18.34 6.31
N GLY A 780 16.45 19.10 6.93
CA GLY A 780 14.99 18.96 6.79
C GLY A 780 14.31 18.61 8.11
N GLU A 781 13.19 17.88 8.02
CA GLU A 781 12.37 17.50 9.18
C GLU A 781 12.33 15.97 9.41
N ALA A 782 12.75 15.18 8.42
CA ALA A 782 12.67 13.72 8.47
C ALA A 782 13.98 13.07 8.90
N TYR A 783 13.92 12.20 9.92
CA TYR A 783 15.07 11.47 10.42
C TYR A 783 15.34 10.25 9.50
N ASP A 784 16.61 9.94 9.23
CA ASP A 784 17.00 8.70 8.54
C ASP A 784 17.40 7.65 9.57
N ALA A 785 16.48 6.72 9.83
CA ALA A 785 16.66 5.69 10.83
C ALA A 785 16.31 4.30 10.28
N SER A 786 17.14 3.31 10.57
CA SER A 786 16.96 1.93 10.10
C SER A 786 17.72 0.91 10.96
N LEU A 787 17.28 -0.35 10.90
CA LEU A 787 18.00 -1.50 11.45
C LEU A 787 18.14 -2.58 10.37
N GLU A 788 19.25 -3.29 10.34
CA GLU A 788 19.45 -4.47 9.50
C GLU A 788 20.04 -5.59 10.35
N ILE A 789 19.44 -6.78 10.28
CA ILE A 789 19.78 -7.95 11.09
C ILE A 789 20.03 -9.11 10.13
N MET A 790 21.15 -9.79 10.31
CA MET A 790 21.53 -10.96 9.53
C MET A 790 21.67 -12.16 10.46
N ALA A 791 21.03 -13.26 10.08
CA ALA A 791 21.13 -14.57 10.68
C ALA A 791 21.25 -15.62 9.57
N ASP A 792 21.55 -16.86 9.92
CA ASP A 792 21.66 -17.93 8.94
C ASP A 792 20.36 -18.10 8.12
N GLY A 793 20.48 -17.92 6.80
CA GLY A 793 19.39 -17.92 5.83
C GLY A 793 18.35 -16.80 6.00
N LEU A 794 18.67 -15.69 6.69
CA LEU A 794 17.69 -14.65 7.00
C LEU A 794 18.32 -13.26 7.08
N ARG A 795 17.75 -12.29 6.35
CA ARG A 795 18.05 -10.87 6.49
C ARG A 795 16.77 -10.10 6.79
N ILE A 796 16.80 -9.27 7.82
CA ILE A 796 15.66 -8.46 8.26
C ILE A 796 16.08 -6.99 8.29
N GLY A 797 15.42 -6.13 7.52
CA GLY A 797 15.59 -4.68 7.52
C GLY A 797 14.37 -3.96 8.09
N VAL A 798 14.56 -3.03 9.03
CA VAL A 798 13.53 -2.09 9.51
C VAL A 798 13.79 -0.74 8.87
N VAL A 799 12.77 -0.16 8.23
CA VAL A 799 12.83 1.14 7.57
C VAL A 799 11.85 2.10 8.24
N LYS A 800 12.30 3.33 8.51
CA LYS A 800 11.51 4.41 9.15
C LYS A 800 10.81 3.96 10.45
N PRO A 801 11.57 3.46 11.44
CA PRO A 801 11.02 2.92 12.68
C PRO A 801 10.23 3.93 13.53
N TYR A 802 10.43 5.23 13.31
CA TYR A 802 9.70 6.32 13.98
C TYR A 802 8.46 6.84 13.22
N SER A 803 8.21 6.37 12.00
CA SER A 803 7.08 6.85 11.20
C SER A 803 5.76 6.20 11.62
N ASP A 804 4.64 6.78 11.20
CA ASP A 804 3.30 6.19 11.40
C ASP A 804 3.11 4.83 10.70
N LYS A 805 4.05 4.46 9.81
CA LYS A 805 4.07 3.22 9.05
C LYS A 805 5.48 2.60 9.04
N PRO A 806 6.00 2.11 10.18
CA PRO A 806 7.25 1.36 10.18
C PRO A 806 7.14 0.16 9.24
N THR A 807 8.19 -0.09 8.46
CA THR A 807 8.21 -1.18 7.48
C THR A 807 9.31 -2.17 7.82
N LEU A 808 8.97 -3.45 7.86
CA LEU A 808 9.91 -4.56 7.98
C LEU A 808 10.05 -5.26 6.64
N LYS A 809 11.29 -5.41 6.19
CA LYS A 809 11.70 -6.01 4.93
C LYS A 809 12.48 -7.28 5.24
N VAL A 810 12.01 -8.43 4.77
CA VAL A 810 12.56 -9.73 5.15
C VAL A 810 12.95 -10.49 3.90
N LEU A 811 14.22 -10.84 3.79
CA LEU A 811 14.75 -11.73 2.77
C LEU A 811 15.07 -13.07 3.43
N GLN A 812 14.54 -14.16 2.88
CA GLN A 812 14.80 -15.53 3.33
C GLN A 812 15.68 -16.22 2.29
N GLY A 813 16.66 -17.00 2.74
CA GLY A 813 17.79 -17.47 1.93
C GLY A 813 17.45 -18.36 0.72
N ASP A 814 16.20 -18.75 0.56
CA ASP A 814 15.65 -19.52 -0.55
C ASP A 814 14.91 -18.66 -1.60
N SER A 815 14.84 -17.33 -1.43
CA SER A 815 14.12 -16.43 -2.32
C SER A 815 14.80 -15.06 -2.47
N ASP A 816 14.83 -14.54 -3.71
CA ASP A 816 15.20 -13.14 -3.99
C ASP A 816 14.05 -12.15 -3.69
N GLU A 817 12.86 -12.65 -3.33
CA GLU A 817 11.69 -11.82 -2.99
C GLU A 817 11.81 -11.32 -1.54
N GLU A 818 11.82 -9.99 -1.38
CA GLU A 818 11.81 -9.35 -0.07
C GLU A 818 10.36 -9.21 0.42
N LEU A 819 9.99 -9.99 1.44
CA LEU A 819 8.70 -9.88 2.11
C LEU A 819 8.62 -8.53 2.84
N THR A 820 7.51 -7.82 2.66
CA THR A 820 7.30 -6.51 3.29
C THR A 820 6.12 -6.57 4.25
N PHE A 821 6.36 -6.19 5.51
CA PHE A 821 5.34 -6.06 6.55
C PHE A 821 5.24 -4.59 6.96
N GLU A 822 4.05 -4.01 6.88
CA GLU A 822 3.78 -2.64 7.31
C GLU A 822 3.03 -2.63 8.65
N PHE A 823 3.52 -1.86 9.61
CA PHE A 823 2.94 -1.76 10.96
C PHE A 823 2.22 -0.42 11.16
N SER A 824 1.21 -0.15 10.31
CA SER A 824 0.43 1.09 10.40
C SER A 824 -0.29 1.22 11.74
N GLY A 825 -0.17 2.38 12.39
CA GLY A 825 -0.86 2.68 13.66
C GLY A 825 -0.23 2.01 14.90
N ASP A 826 1.04 1.60 14.84
CA ASP A 826 1.77 1.06 15.98
C ASP A 826 2.25 2.15 16.95
N ASP A 827 1.39 2.55 17.91
CA ASP A 827 1.79 3.44 19.01
C ASP A 827 2.52 2.64 20.11
N MET A 828 3.81 2.42 19.87
CA MET A 828 4.72 1.70 20.76
C MET A 828 4.85 2.38 22.14
N TYR A 829 4.72 3.71 22.20
CA TYR A 829 4.75 4.47 23.45
C TYR A 829 3.50 4.23 24.29
N LEU A 830 2.31 4.26 23.66
CA LEU A 830 1.05 3.92 24.35
C LEU A 830 1.06 2.47 24.84
N THR A 831 1.68 1.57 24.08
CA THR A 831 1.83 0.17 24.50
C THR A 831 2.76 0.06 25.71
N GLU A 832 3.89 0.75 25.71
CA GLU A 832 4.81 0.81 26.85
C GLU A 832 4.12 1.34 28.12
N ASP A 833 3.45 2.49 28.04
CA ASP A 833 2.71 3.08 29.17
C ASP A 833 1.64 2.12 29.72
N ARG A 834 0.88 1.48 28.81
CA ARG A 834 -0.17 0.52 29.18
C ARG A 834 0.38 -0.69 29.92
N GLU A 835 1.44 -1.31 29.41
CA GLU A 835 2.02 -2.53 30.01
C GLU A 835 2.68 -2.21 31.35
N PHE A 836 3.24 -1.00 31.51
CA PHE A 836 3.72 -0.52 32.79
C PHE A 836 2.58 -0.37 33.81
N LEU A 837 1.49 0.33 33.48
CA LEU A 837 0.36 0.49 34.40
C LEU A 837 -0.27 -0.86 34.76
N LYS A 838 -0.36 -1.79 33.81
CA LYS A 838 -0.86 -3.14 34.07
C LYS A 838 0.00 -3.88 35.09
N ALA A 839 1.33 -3.82 34.95
CA ALA A 839 2.26 -4.44 35.90
C ALA A 839 2.14 -3.83 37.31
N VAL A 840 1.88 -2.52 37.42
CA VAL A 840 1.60 -1.85 38.71
C VAL A 840 0.40 -2.47 39.43
N HIS A 841 -0.63 -2.86 38.69
CA HIS A 841 -1.84 -3.50 39.23
C HIS A 841 -1.75 -5.03 39.30
N GLY A 842 -0.57 -5.62 39.03
CA GLY A 842 -0.37 -7.07 39.03
C GLY A 842 -1.00 -7.80 37.84
N GLU A 843 -1.44 -7.07 36.81
CA GLU A 843 -2.01 -7.61 35.58
C GLU A 843 -0.92 -7.87 34.54
N GLY A 844 -0.11 -8.89 34.78
CA GLY A 844 1.00 -9.28 33.89
C GLY A 844 2.35 -8.71 34.31
N ASP A 845 3.41 -9.21 33.67
CA ASP A 845 4.81 -8.89 34.00
C ASP A 845 5.63 -8.55 32.75
N ASN A 846 4.99 -7.83 31.82
CA ASN A 846 5.56 -7.51 30.51
C ASN A 846 6.40 -6.23 30.52
N ILE A 847 7.14 -5.99 31.61
CA ILE A 847 8.12 -4.89 31.65
C ILE A 847 9.34 -5.30 30.84
N ARG A 848 9.50 -4.70 29.66
CA ARG A 848 10.52 -5.09 28.69
C ARG A 848 11.84 -4.36 28.87
N CYS A 849 11.88 -3.27 29.62
CA CYS A 849 13.12 -2.58 30.01
C CYS A 849 13.12 -2.31 31.52
N GLN A 850 13.93 -3.07 32.25
CA GLN A 850 14.17 -2.84 33.67
C GLN A 850 15.27 -1.79 33.87
N TYR A 851 15.43 -1.29 35.10
CA TYR A 851 16.43 -0.26 35.40
C TYR A 851 17.85 -0.71 35.05
N GLN A 852 18.20 -1.97 35.37
CA GLN A 852 19.51 -2.52 35.02
C GLN A 852 19.73 -2.63 33.50
N ASP A 853 18.69 -2.90 32.72
CA ASP A 853 18.79 -2.90 31.26
C ASP A 853 19.20 -1.52 30.74
N ALA A 854 18.58 -0.47 31.28
CA ALA A 854 18.89 0.90 30.94
C ALA A 854 20.31 1.29 31.37
N VAL A 855 20.81 0.80 32.52
CA VAL A 855 22.20 1.03 32.95
C VAL A 855 23.18 0.45 31.94
N ASN A 856 22.91 -0.76 31.45
CA ASN A 856 23.77 -1.42 30.48
C ASN A 856 23.75 -0.69 29.12
N THR A 857 22.58 -0.19 28.67
CA THR A 857 22.49 0.63 27.45
C THR A 857 23.22 1.95 27.64
N TYR A 858 23.05 2.60 28.80
CA TYR A 858 23.73 3.84 29.15
C TYR A 858 25.25 3.66 29.12
N ALA A 859 25.76 2.62 29.78
CA ALA A 859 27.17 2.26 29.77
C ALA A 859 27.73 2.07 28.35
N LEU A 860 26.99 1.36 27.48
CA LEU A 860 27.36 1.17 26.08
C LEU A 860 27.46 2.49 25.32
N THR A 861 26.44 3.34 25.40
CA THR A 861 26.42 4.63 24.69
C THR A 861 27.51 5.59 25.21
N CYS A 862 27.76 5.62 26.53
CA CYS A 862 28.89 6.36 27.09
C CYS A 862 30.23 5.80 26.59
N LYS A 863 30.43 4.48 26.59
CA LYS A 863 31.65 3.86 26.08
C LYS A 863 31.90 4.20 24.61
N ILE A 864 30.87 4.15 23.77
CA ILE A 864 30.93 4.55 22.35
C ILE A 864 31.42 6.00 22.23
N ARG A 865 30.79 6.92 22.96
CA ARG A 865 31.17 8.34 23.00
C ARG A 865 32.62 8.51 23.45
N ASP A 866 32.99 7.91 24.58
CA ASP A 866 34.29 8.13 25.21
C ASP A 866 35.44 7.58 24.34
N VAL A 867 35.25 6.41 23.72
CA VAL A 867 36.20 5.86 22.74
C VAL A 867 36.33 6.78 21.52
N ALA A 868 35.23 7.36 21.04
CA ALA A 868 35.25 8.28 19.91
C ALA A 868 35.92 9.63 20.22
N LEU A 869 35.92 10.06 21.48
CA LEU A 869 36.60 11.29 21.94
C LEU A 869 38.10 11.08 22.17
N ALA A 870 38.51 9.88 22.57
CA ALA A 870 39.92 9.52 22.80
C ALA A 870 40.70 9.26 21.50
N ASN A 871 40.00 8.85 20.43
CA ASN A 871 40.51 8.51 19.11
C ASN A 871 40.43 9.66 18.11
#